data_AF-A0A9P3GKG8-F1
#
_entry.id   AF-A0A9P3GKG8-F1
#
_cell.length_a   1.000
_cell.length_b   1.000
_cell.length_c   1.000
_cell.angle_alpha   90.00
_cell.angle_beta   90.00
_cell.angle_gamma   90.00
#
_symmetry.space_group_name_H-M   'P 1'
#
loop_
_entity.id
_entity.type
_entity.pdbx_description
1 polymer ?
#
loop_
_entity_poly.entity_id
_entity_poly.type
_entity_poly.pdbx_seq_one_letter_code
_entity_poly.pdbx_strand_id
1 'polypeptide(L)'
;MSGPQRVTITYTAPPSFLSTDHWKQVNAALQAQLPLRNLHWKSAARPTIRTIQELHVNLVAVDALRDEHTSQVPQTILEKPLLNVYIVVCEDTELYKNSVKRQIKDWHNTAAQRKNQEWLIIHIVPPDSKSTSARLFQVKASVLDKIKADFNVDKKDRCVQLVWSPEYDNPTAWAELISKIKEGILSAFDAAISIREDEVRRSEGQRQMPGWNFCTYFILKESLASSFEGMNLHDEALLVYDELEVLFFQVMKDKNLSWFGTLASPARNDDSAPLLSVSRKPYRDLILANSISVMDFRVYLLARQCGILSSMGRIVEVGRKVATFLQTFGWRLREVQDQLPPHFIESWTYSSALSVVDQCNAWAKSAEMTKPIIAAFNAVRGELVELARHQLDILGIDFDFLPDEPPFSDALPKDRPKDTRTSSENLSSISKTDLRDALEDKEAFFEMYIAHTNRAIELYASAGRRKFALRMHGSLAALDVVRGRLSNAMQTYTSLPAHYSPHGWTSLEAFMLTRALDLHDSVAKPHDRDWLLVLLEYLKAYVQDLGKALLISKDDHVAYTSSLVQALREAASSVETDMTQPDHPAISFSIADADAKLTETRDGAVLTVNVKNHLPCDIPVDDISVVLQGREGNRLTFSERIEKLSPGNNTLTLFCPSATVGTYSWYSSQARIARLTLQWLRVPGSTKSQKAKLPPVLVRVPRDLRALDIKLRQPERVQLGAPPKMVLALCTGRNDVSKAMIRLAAPAGVQFYVDQAELETEDENITFETVDGSIILLDMHKDTAIRISVPHSDASAFHSMRVVITVDYVTTEEPTITRTVHLPRMIQTALPLAVNVEDFFRGTRLFTRFTLSTTSHQHIRIKGTELRSTNANDDGLKITKSIVQQSRVVTVTPEQPGRFLFQLDSKKGKERDPLHLHITYRMLREEVESFIEAAVDEALLAQPSTTVHRDFLVNAFVQALEQDASWVDLYGVTGELNVPGLPTDGEASQVLALAAEVLKRGRRPEENEEHWREIVIPLDVPQMHILAGARLRILPSPFSSSSPSPALPPLYAGQPISATLTIETSFHWAPAEDSDKKSYIMRFDVEEMTKDWLVSGLKRGDFVAKDGHSFEVPVTLIALHHGELPLPKVAVQALSVSGEGRGMRSVVAPSCETHQLHGAEKVLVLPRGGRTTFVISMGDYPDS
;
A
#
# COMPACT_ATOMS: atom_id res chain seq x y z
N MET A 1 9.43 62.57 23.30
CA MET A 1 9.74 61.40 24.15
C MET A 1 10.37 61.91 25.43
N SER A 2 9.69 61.79 26.57
CA SER A 2 10.42 61.79 27.85
C SER A 2 11.36 60.60 27.78
N GLY A 3 12.65 60.78 28.09
CA GLY A 3 13.60 59.65 28.14
C GLY A 3 13.10 58.54 29.08
N PRO A 4 13.66 57.32 28.97
CA PRO A 4 13.31 56.23 29.89
C PRO A 4 13.45 56.72 31.33
N GLN A 5 12.39 56.62 32.13
CA GLN A 5 12.42 57.01 33.54
C GLN A 5 13.40 56.09 34.25
N ARG A 6 14.44 56.67 34.87
CA ARG A 6 15.51 55.95 35.55
C ARG A 6 15.50 56.29 37.02
N VAL A 7 15.87 55.31 37.84
CA VAL A 7 16.04 55.52 39.28
C VAL A 7 17.20 56.46 39.53
N THR A 8 17.02 57.47 40.38
CA THR A 8 18.08 58.42 40.71
C THR A 8 18.70 58.07 42.08
N ILE A 9 20.03 57.96 42.11
CA ILE A 9 20.83 57.86 43.33
C ILE A 9 21.69 59.13 43.43
N THR A 10 21.69 59.76 44.60
CA THR A 10 22.57 60.89 44.85
C THR A 10 23.83 60.44 45.57
N TYR A 11 24.96 61.11 45.30
CA TYR A 11 26.16 60.96 46.10
C TYR A 11 26.61 62.31 46.69
N THR A 12 27.22 62.24 47.87
CA THR A 12 27.82 63.35 48.60
C THR A 12 29.16 62.89 49.19
N ALA A 13 30.20 63.69 49.09
CA ALA A 13 31.49 63.43 49.71
C ALA A 13 32.16 64.77 50.07
N PRO A 14 33.22 64.77 50.90
CA PRO A 14 33.98 65.98 51.16
C PRO A 14 34.48 66.63 49.84
N PRO A 15 34.34 67.96 49.65
CA PRO A 15 34.74 68.64 48.40
C PRO A 15 36.20 68.39 48.03
N SER A 16 37.07 68.28 49.03
CA SER A 16 38.49 67.97 48.89
C SER A 16 38.74 66.58 48.28
N PHE A 17 37.82 65.62 48.45
CA PHE A 17 37.91 64.30 47.85
C PHE A 17 37.33 64.27 46.43
N LEU A 18 36.20 64.95 46.19
CA LEU A 18 35.56 65.01 44.87
C LEU A 18 36.46 65.64 43.80
N SER A 19 37.40 66.51 44.18
CA SER A 19 38.39 67.11 43.28
C SER A 19 39.58 66.20 42.94
N THR A 20 39.73 65.05 43.61
CA THR A 20 40.87 64.13 43.39
C THR A 20 40.66 63.22 42.19
N ASP A 21 41.74 62.78 41.54
CA ASP A 21 41.67 61.78 40.48
C ASP A 21 41.20 60.41 41.00
N HIS A 22 41.40 60.14 42.29
CA HIS A 22 40.86 58.94 42.97
C HIS A 22 39.32 58.88 42.88
N TRP A 23 38.62 60.00 43.08
CA TRP A 23 37.16 60.03 42.91
C TRP A 23 36.73 59.74 41.48
N LYS A 24 37.44 60.26 40.46
CA LYS A 24 37.11 59.98 39.05
C LYS A 24 37.19 58.49 38.74
N GLN A 25 38.21 57.80 39.26
CA GLN A 25 38.38 56.36 39.11
C GLN A 25 37.29 55.58 39.85
N VAL A 26 36.99 55.94 41.09
CA VAL A 26 35.90 55.32 41.88
C VAL A 26 34.55 55.51 41.21
N ASN A 27 34.25 56.71 40.71
CA ASN A 27 32.99 57.00 40.03
C ASN A 27 32.87 56.22 38.71
N ALA A 28 33.94 56.15 37.91
CA ALA A 28 33.96 55.34 36.69
C ALA A 28 33.76 53.84 36.99
N ALA A 29 34.41 53.32 38.03
CA ALA A 29 34.24 51.93 38.46
C ALA A 29 32.82 51.66 38.98
N LEU A 30 32.25 52.58 39.77
CA LEU A 30 30.87 52.47 40.25
C LEU A 30 29.86 52.55 39.10
N GLN A 31 30.10 53.38 38.09
CA GLN A 31 29.29 53.42 36.87
C GLN A 31 29.40 52.12 36.05
N ALA A 32 30.58 51.48 36.03
CA ALA A 32 30.78 50.18 35.37
C ALA A 32 30.02 49.03 36.06
N GLN A 33 29.67 49.17 37.34
CA GLN A 33 28.81 48.22 38.06
C GLN A 33 27.31 48.41 37.77
N LEU A 34 26.93 49.43 37.00
CA LEU A 34 25.56 49.68 36.56
C LEU A 34 25.35 49.15 35.13
N PRO A 35 24.14 48.64 34.80
CA PRO A 35 22.91 48.61 35.59
C PRO A 35 22.89 47.53 36.69
N LEU A 36 22.07 47.77 37.73
CA LEU A 36 21.91 46.80 38.82
C LEU A 36 21.12 45.59 38.31
N ARG A 37 21.60 44.37 38.59
CA ARG A 37 20.94 43.13 38.14
C ARG A 37 20.41 42.30 39.29
N ASN A 38 19.32 41.55 39.07
CA ASN A 38 18.72 40.64 40.05
C ASN A 38 18.35 41.33 41.38
N LEU A 39 17.39 42.27 41.34
CA LEU A 39 16.79 42.83 42.54
C LEU A 39 15.50 42.08 42.85
N HIS A 40 15.29 41.69 44.11
CA HIS A 40 14.09 40.98 44.54
C HIS A 40 13.22 41.90 45.38
N TRP A 41 12.21 42.50 44.76
CA TRP A 41 11.24 43.34 45.44
C TRP A 41 10.16 42.48 46.09
N LYS A 42 9.92 42.74 47.39
CA LYS A 42 8.83 42.15 48.16
C LYS A 42 8.07 43.28 48.82
N SER A 43 6.79 43.40 48.51
CA SER A 43 5.93 44.42 49.12
C SER A 43 5.09 43.84 50.26
N ALA A 44 4.75 44.67 51.25
CA ALA A 44 3.81 44.27 52.30
C ALA A 44 2.39 44.03 51.76
N ALA A 45 2.00 44.74 50.70
CA ALA A 45 0.68 44.61 50.07
C ALA A 45 0.57 43.38 49.14
N ARG A 46 1.70 42.79 48.73
CA ARG A 46 1.74 41.71 47.72
C ARG A 46 2.62 40.55 48.21
N PRO A 47 2.07 39.34 48.45
CA PRO A 47 2.82 38.24 49.06
C PRO A 47 3.89 37.63 48.14
N THR A 48 3.81 37.87 46.84
CA THR A 48 4.73 37.31 45.83
C THR A 48 5.95 38.19 45.61
N ILE A 49 7.15 37.60 45.68
CA ILE A 49 8.41 38.27 45.35
C ILE A 49 8.47 38.53 43.84
N ARG A 50 8.84 39.75 43.44
CA ARG A 50 9.09 40.15 42.05
C ARG A 50 10.57 40.36 41.81
N THR A 51 11.08 39.78 40.73
CA THR A 51 12.50 39.90 40.37
C THR A 51 12.68 40.88 39.23
N ILE A 52 13.43 41.95 39.48
CA ILE A 52 13.87 42.93 38.49
C ILE A 52 15.21 42.45 37.92
N GLN A 53 15.21 42.06 36.66
CA GLN A 53 16.39 41.47 35.99
C GLN A 53 17.51 42.50 35.83
N GLU A 54 17.15 43.70 35.38
CA GLU A 54 18.09 44.80 35.15
C GLU A 54 17.40 46.12 35.49
N LEU A 55 18.08 47.00 36.23
CA LEU A 55 17.59 48.30 36.66
C LEU A 55 18.62 49.37 36.31
N HIS A 56 18.24 50.27 35.41
CA HIS A 56 19.06 51.41 35.05
C HIS A 56 18.95 52.51 36.10
N VAL A 57 20.11 52.96 36.56
CA VAL A 57 20.24 53.94 37.63
C VAL A 57 21.04 55.13 37.11
N ASN A 58 20.58 56.34 37.42
CA ASN A 58 21.32 57.58 37.25
C ASN A 58 22.02 57.93 38.58
N LEU A 59 23.34 57.97 38.56
CA LEU A 59 24.15 58.41 39.68
C LEU A 59 24.51 59.90 39.51
N VAL A 60 24.04 60.75 40.41
CA VAL A 60 24.14 62.23 40.28
C VAL A 60 24.66 62.86 41.57
N ALA A 61 25.46 63.93 41.47
CA ALA A 61 25.88 64.68 42.66
C ALA A 61 24.66 65.35 43.32
N VAL A 62 24.58 65.36 44.66
CA VAL A 62 23.43 65.97 45.35
C VAL A 62 23.22 67.45 44.98
N ASP A 63 24.31 68.20 44.73
CA ASP A 63 24.27 69.63 44.38
C ASP A 63 23.77 69.89 42.96
N ALA A 64 23.75 68.87 42.10
CA ALA A 64 23.23 68.97 40.74
C ALA A 64 21.69 68.84 40.68
N LEU A 65 21.05 68.43 41.77
CA LEU A 65 19.59 68.45 41.89
C LEU A 65 19.14 69.84 42.32
N ARG A 66 18.36 70.51 41.48
CA ARG A 66 17.61 71.70 41.88
C ARG A 66 16.39 71.24 42.69
N ASP A 67 16.13 71.86 43.83
CA ASP A 67 14.86 71.69 44.56
C ASP A 67 13.73 72.30 43.71
N GLU A 68 13.19 71.54 42.75
CA GLU A 68 12.05 71.99 41.97
C GLU A 68 10.77 71.98 42.82
N HIS A 69 9.97 73.04 42.68
CA HIS A 69 8.72 73.26 43.38
C HIS A 69 7.76 72.07 43.18
N THR A 70 7.12 71.65 44.27
CA THR A 70 6.12 70.58 44.31
C THR A 70 4.95 70.90 43.38
N SER A 71 4.97 70.33 42.16
CA SER A 71 3.79 70.30 41.30
C SER A 71 2.63 69.62 42.03
N GLN A 72 1.43 70.19 41.95
CA GLN A 72 0.22 69.58 42.49
C GLN A 72 -0.25 68.37 41.65
N VAL A 73 0.32 68.18 40.45
CA VAL A 73 -0.01 67.05 39.59
C VAL A 73 0.75 65.81 40.07
N PRO A 74 0.07 64.68 40.35
CA PRO A 74 0.73 63.44 40.74
C PRO A 74 1.71 62.96 39.67
N GLN A 75 3.00 63.01 39.98
CA GLN A 75 4.07 62.49 39.13
C GLN A 75 4.56 61.12 39.61
N THR A 76 5.44 60.50 38.80
CA THR A 76 6.09 59.24 39.14
C THR A 76 6.90 59.37 40.43
N ILE A 77 6.98 58.29 41.20
CA ILE A 77 7.73 58.25 42.45
C ILE A 77 9.24 58.45 42.20
N LEU A 78 9.71 58.09 41.00
CA LEU A 78 11.11 58.06 40.63
C LEU A 78 11.72 59.43 40.28
N GLU A 79 10.91 60.49 40.22
CA GLU A 79 11.42 61.86 40.05
C GLU A 79 12.24 62.34 41.25
N LYS A 80 11.95 61.80 42.44
CA LYS A 80 12.76 62.04 43.64
C LYS A 80 13.82 60.95 43.78
N PRO A 81 15.03 61.29 44.26
CA PRO A 81 16.07 60.28 44.46
C PRO A 81 15.64 59.27 45.53
N LEU A 82 15.83 57.97 45.24
CA LEU A 82 15.45 56.90 46.16
C LEU A 82 16.53 56.60 47.21
N LEU A 83 17.81 56.81 46.86
CA LEU A 83 18.95 56.55 47.74
C LEU A 83 19.90 57.74 47.74
N ASN A 84 20.30 58.18 48.93
CA ASN A 84 21.33 59.19 49.14
C ASN A 84 22.59 58.53 49.73
N VAL A 85 23.71 58.67 49.04
CA VAL A 85 24.97 58.01 49.42
C VAL A 85 25.97 59.04 49.96
N TYR A 86 26.56 58.77 51.11
CA TYR A 86 27.69 59.54 51.63
C TYR A 86 28.99 58.74 51.55
N ILE A 87 30.00 59.31 50.92
CA ILE A 87 31.27 58.62 50.65
C ILE A 87 32.34 59.19 51.57
N VAL A 88 32.97 58.31 52.34
CA VAL A 88 33.94 58.63 53.39
C VAL A 88 35.26 57.95 53.08
N VAL A 89 36.36 58.71 53.11
CA VAL A 89 37.73 58.17 53.11
C VAL A 89 38.37 58.56 54.44
N CYS A 90 38.63 57.58 55.31
CA CYS A 90 39.20 57.83 56.63
C CYS A 90 39.95 56.60 57.14
N GLU A 91 41.26 56.72 57.38
CA GLU A 91 42.09 55.62 57.86
C GLU A 91 42.30 55.66 59.39
N ASP A 92 42.28 56.86 59.99
CA ASP A 92 42.56 57.07 61.40
C ASP A 92 41.28 57.29 62.23
N THR A 93 41.18 56.52 63.30
CA THR A 93 40.13 56.58 64.31
C THR A 93 40.05 57.92 65.05
N GLU A 94 41.17 58.63 65.24
CA GLU A 94 41.18 59.94 65.90
C GLU A 94 40.70 61.05 64.96
N LEU A 95 41.07 60.99 63.67
CA LEU A 95 40.50 61.87 62.63
C LEU A 95 38.98 61.67 62.50
N TYR A 96 38.51 60.43 62.60
CA TYR A 96 37.08 60.15 62.60
C TYR A 96 36.34 60.89 63.72
N LYS A 97 36.82 60.79 64.97
CA LYS A 97 36.17 61.42 66.13
C LYS A 97 36.18 62.95 66.05
N ASN A 98 37.25 63.54 65.54
CA ASN A 98 37.49 64.98 65.61
C ASN A 98 36.79 65.77 64.49
N SER A 99 36.69 65.24 63.27
CA SER A 99 36.15 65.99 62.12
C SER A 99 35.13 65.22 61.28
N VAL A 100 35.44 63.98 60.87
CA VAL A 100 34.62 63.23 59.91
C VAL A 100 33.25 62.87 60.50
N LYS A 101 33.17 62.50 61.79
CA LYS A 101 31.90 62.22 62.47
C LYS A 101 30.94 63.41 62.43
N ARG A 102 31.44 64.64 62.56
CA ARG A 102 30.62 65.85 62.48
C ARG A 102 30.07 66.05 61.06
N GLN A 103 30.91 65.88 60.03
CA GLN A 103 30.52 66.01 58.63
C GLN A 103 29.44 64.99 58.23
N ILE A 104 29.62 63.71 58.62
CA ILE A 104 28.62 62.66 58.37
C ILE A 104 27.31 62.99 59.10
N LYS A 105 27.39 63.44 60.36
CA LYS A 105 26.20 63.79 61.17
C LYS A 105 25.40 64.94 60.56
N ASP A 106 26.06 65.98 60.06
CA ASP A 106 25.42 67.13 59.43
C ASP A 106 24.68 66.73 58.14
N TRP A 107 25.30 65.91 57.30
CA TRP A 107 24.64 65.33 56.12
C TRP A 107 23.50 64.38 56.49
N HIS A 108 23.73 63.46 57.43
CA HIS A 108 22.74 62.47 57.87
C HIS A 108 21.45 63.14 58.38
N ASN A 109 21.58 64.23 59.15
CA ASN A 109 20.42 65.00 59.61
C ASN A 109 19.59 65.55 58.44
N THR A 110 20.24 65.93 57.34
CA THR A 110 19.58 66.43 56.13
C THR A 110 18.95 65.29 55.33
N ALA A 111 19.68 64.19 55.12
CA ALA A 111 19.20 63.03 54.38
C ALA A 111 18.03 62.32 55.10
N ALA A 112 18.10 62.15 56.42
CA ALA A 112 17.08 61.48 57.22
C ALA A 112 15.75 62.27 57.33
N GLN A 113 15.77 63.58 57.11
CA GLN A 113 14.54 64.41 57.06
C GLN A 113 13.76 64.21 55.75
N ARG A 114 14.39 63.69 54.70
CA ARG A 114 13.73 63.48 53.40
C ARG A 114 12.87 62.22 53.47
N LYS A 115 11.55 62.41 53.40
CA LYS A 115 10.58 61.30 53.40
C LYS A 115 10.77 60.41 52.18
N ASN A 116 10.66 59.10 52.38
CA ASN A 116 10.71 58.06 51.35
C ASN A 116 12.02 58.02 50.56
N GLN A 117 13.12 58.47 51.16
CA GLN A 117 14.47 58.31 50.63
C GLN A 117 15.31 57.58 51.66
N GLU A 118 16.05 56.57 51.23
CA GLU A 118 17.02 55.89 52.10
C GLU A 118 18.39 56.55 52.02
N TRP A 119 19.25 56.22 52.99
CA TRP A 119 20.61 56.71 53.04
C TRP A 119 21.61 55.56 53.21
N LEU A 120 22.83 55.73 52.67
CA LEU A 120 23.90 54.74 52.76
C LEU A 120 25.24 55.44 52.97
N ILE A 121 26.04 54.97 53.92
CA ILE A 121 27.40 55.46 54.14
C ILE A 121 28.39 54.44 53.58
N ILE A 122 29.24 54.87 52.64
CA ILE A 122 30.29 54.06 52.03
C ILE A 122 31.64 54.52 52.58
N HIS A 123 32.34 53.64 53.28
CA HIS A 123 33.71 53.86 53.72
C HIS A 123 34.69 53.25 52.70
N ILE A 124 35.42 54.10 51.97
CA ILE A 124 36.42 53.67 51.00
C ILE A 124 37.77 53.57 51.71
N VAL A 125 38.40 52.41 51.59
CA VAL A 125 39.74 52.14 52.11
C VAL A 125 40.73 52.03 50.95
N PRO A 126 41.75 52.90 50.87
CA PRO A 126 42.73 52.87 49.78
C PRO A 126 43.67 51.66 49.88
N PRO A 127 44.27 51.22 48.76
CA PRO A 127 45.04 49.97 48.67
C PRO A 127 46.31 49.96 49.54
N ASP A 128 46.88 51.11 49.86
CA ASP A 128 48.12 51.23 50.64
C ASP A 128 47.93 51.07 52.16
N SER A 129 46.68 50.94 52.64
CA SER A 129 46.43 50.67 54.05
C SER A 129 46.71 49.18 54.35
N LYS A 130 47.96 48.84 54.69
CA LYS A 130 48.30 47.48 55.14
C LYS A 130 47.42 47.10 56.33
N SER A 131 46.54 46.12 56.14
CA SER A 131 45.81 45.48 57.24
C SER A 131 46.84 44.97 58.25
N THR A 132 46.87 45.53 59.45
CA THR A 132 47.72 45.02 60.52
C THR A 132 47.19 43.63 60.86
N SER A 133 47.91 42.60 60.44
CA SER A 133 47.65 41.23 60.82
C SER A 133 47.60 41.12 62.36
N ALA A 134 46.71 40.24 62.81
CA ALA A 134 46.41 39.95 64.20
C ALA A 134 47.65 39.97 65.13
N ARG A 135 47.71 40.97 66.02
CA ARG A 135 48.29 40.80 67.36
C ARG A 135 47.16 40.40 68.30
N LEU A 136 47.23 39.17 68.82
CA LEU A 136 46.19 38.45 69.56
C LEU A 136 45.68 39.09 70.88
N PHE A 137 46.01 40.35 71.23
CA PHE A 137 45.66 40.93 72.54
C PHE A 137 45.24 42.42 72.56
N GLN A 138 44.90 43.07 71.44
CA GLN A 138 44.25 44.39 71.47
C GLN A 138 43.22 44.56 70.35
N VAL A 139 41.92 44.42 70.66
CA VAL A 139 40.82 44.73 69.74
C VAL A 139 40.57 46.23 69.76
N LYS A 140 41.22 46.99 68.87
CA LYS A 140 40.77 48.35 68.53
C LYS A 140 39.68 48.22 67.47
N ALA A 141 38.46 48.68 67.78
CA ALA A 141 37.35 48.73 66.84
C ALA A 141 37.74 49.53 65.58
N SER A 142 37.44 49.01 64.39
CA SER A 142 37.76 49.64 63.11
C SER A 142 37.00 50.96 62.93
N VAL A 143 37.42 51.80 61.98
CA VAL A 143 36.71 53.05 61.65
C VAL A 143 35.27 52.74 61.20
N LEU A 144 35.07 51.67 60.42
CA LEU A 144 33.73 51.20 60.03
C LEU A 144 32.88 50.80 61.24
N ASP A 145 33.43 50.06 62.22
CA ASP A 145 32.70 49.65 63.42
C ASP A 145 32.21 50.86 64.23
N LYS A 146 33.00 51.94 64.24
CA LYS A 146 32.61 53.21 64.90
C LYS A 146 31.54 53.95 64.13
N ILE A 147 31.63 53.99 62.80
CA ILE A 147 30.57 54.55 61.94
C ILE A 147 29.27 53.76 62.16
N LYS A 148 29.33 52.43 62.15
CA LYS A 148 28.18 51.56 62.44
C LYS A 148 27.59 51.85 63.82
N ALA A 149 28.42 51.94 64.87
CA ALA A 149 27.96 52.23 66.23
C ALA A 149 27.32 53.62 66.37
N ASP A 150 27.79 54.60 65.61
CA ASP A 150 27.30 55.99 65.68
C ASP A 150 26.01 56.22 64.86
N PHE A 151 25.82 55.51 63.74
CA PHE A 151 24.76 55.81 62.77
C PHE A 151 23.73 54.68 62.53
N ASN A 152 24.05 53.40 62.75
CA ASN A 152 23.06 52.30 62.67
C ASN A 152 22.27 52.16 64.00
N VAL A 153 21.50 53.18 64.36
CA VAL A 153 20.75 53.24 65.63
C VAL A 153 19.53 52.32 65.61
N ASP A 154 18.92 52.14 64.45
CA ASP A 154 17.93 51.11 64.17
C ASP A 154 18.63 49.84 63.67
N LYS A 155 18.05 48.65 63.89
CA LYS A 155 18.65 47.33 63.60
C LYS A 155 18.96 47.08 62.10
N LYS A 156 18.94 48.09 61.24
CA LYS A 156 19.25 48.06 59.81
C LYS A 156 20.71 48.47 59.60
N ASP A 157 21.49 47.63 58.92
CA ASP A 157 22.87 47.95 58.58
C ASP A 157 22.95 48.81 57.30
N ARG A 158 23.28 50.09 57.43
CA ARG A 158 23.40 51.10 56.35
C ARG A 158 24.81 51.64 56.18
N CYS A 159 25.83 50.91 56.62
CA CYS A 159 27.21 51.30 56.42
C CYS A 159 27.99 50.14 55.79
N VAL A 160 28.70 50.42 54.71
CA VAL A 160 29.47 49.42 53.96
C VAL A 160 30.89 49.90 53.72
N GLN A 161 31.84 48.97 53.73
CA GLN A 161 33.23 49.27 53.43
C GLN A 161 33.58 48.75 52.04
N LEU A 162 34.21 49.61 51.24
CA LEU A 162 34.77 49.26 49.93
C LEU A 162 36.28 49.31 50.03
N VAL A 163 36.92 48.13 49.99
CA VAL A 163 38.38 48.05 49.85
C VAL A 163 38.72 48.33 48.39
N TRP A 164 39.34 49.47 48.14
CA TRP A 164 39.62 49.95 46.79
C TRP A 164 40.88 49.31 46.22
N SER A 165 40.77 48.72 45.02
CA SER A 165 41.90 48.26 44.21
C SER A 165 41.88 48.94 42.84
N PRO A 166 43.05 49.32 42.27
CA PRO A 166 43.14 49.92 40.94
C PRO A 166 42.70 48.96 39.82
N GLU A 167 42.74 47.65 40.07
CA GLU A 167 42.13 46.60 39.25
C GLU A 167 40.64 46.49 39.63
N TYR A 168 39.76 47.16 38.88
CA TYR A 168 38.30 47.24 39.15
C TYR A 168 37.52 45.96 38.77
N ASP A 169 38.24 44.88 38.40
CA ASP A 169 37.69 43.63 37.86
C ASP A 169 37.32 42.58 38.91
N ASN A 170 37.52 42.83 40.21
CA ASN A 170 37.15 41.85 41.24
C ASN A 170 35.67 42.01 41.67
N PRO A 171 34.73 41.17 41.20
CA PRO A 171 33.30 41.31 41.53
C PRO A 171 33.00 41.09 43.03
N THR A 172 33.87 40.38 43.75
CA THR A 172 33.67 40.12 45.18
C THR A 172 33.83 41.36 46.05
N ALA A 173 34.67 42.32 45.65
CA ALA A 173 34.86 43.58 46.36
C ALA A 173 33.62 44.49 46.32
N TRP A 174 32.82 44.38 45.25
CA TRP A 174 31.62 45.19 45.03
C TRP A 174 30.34 44.52 45.56
N ALA A 175 30.37 43.22 45.84
CA ALA A 175 29.17 42.44 46.17
C ALA A 175 28.38 43.02 47.35
N GLU A 176 29.06 43.36 48.46
CA GLU A 176 28.41 43.91 49.66
C GLU A 176 27.84 45.31 49.40
N LEU A 177 28.61 46.18 48.74
CA LEU A 177 28.19 47.54 48.38
C LEU A 177 26.96 47.51 47.45
N ILE A 178 27.00 46.69 46.40
CA ILE A 178 25.89 46.52 45.48
C ILE A 178 24.67 45.92 46.17
N SER A 179 24.84 44.98 47.10
CA SER A 179 23.72 44.46 47.91
C SER A 179 23.05 45.57 48.72
N LYS A 180 23.85 46.44 49.36
CA LYS A 180 23.34 47.56 50.16
C LYS A 180 22.66 48.64 49.33
N ILE A 181 23.18 48.94 48.14
CA ILE A 181 22.53 49.84 47.18
C ILE A 181 21.16 49.27 46.77
N LYS A 182 21.08 47.97 46.44
CA LYS A 182 19.82 47.30 46.08
C LYS A 182 18.81 47.34 47.24
N GLU A 183 19.23 46.98 48.45
CA GLU A 183 18.39 47.03 49.66
C GLU A 183 17.83 48.44 49.91
N GLY A 184 18.67 49.48 49.80
CA GLY A 184 18.27 50.87 49.99
C GLY A 184 17.23 51.34 48.97
N ILE A 185 17.46 51.07 47.68
CA ILE A 185 16.50 51.41 46.61
C ILE A 185 15.16 50.70 46.83
N LEU A 186 15.18 49.40 47.12
CA LEU A 186 13.97 48.61 47.30
C LEU A 186 13.18 49.04 48.54
N SER A 187 13.85 49.37 49.66
CA SER A 187 13.22 49.87 50.89
C SER A 187 12.55 51.23 50.65
N ALA A 188 13.24 52.17 50.00
CA ALA A 188 12.69 53.49 49.68
C ALA A 188 11.51 53.40 48.70
N PHE A 189 11.65 52.57 47.66
CA PHE A 189 10.60 52.33 46.68
C PHE A 189 9.35 51.72 47.31
N ASP A 190 9.48 50.68 48.15
CA ASP A 190 8.33 50.02 48.78
C ASP A 190 7.57 50.96 49.73
N ALA A 191 8.30 51.77 50.51
CA ALA A 191 7.68 52.79 51.37
C ALA A 191 6.92 53.84 50.56
N ALA A 192 7.52 54.33 49.46
CA ALA A 192 6.90 55.31 48.59
C ALA A 192 5.66 54.76 47.85
N ILE A 193 5.74 53.52 47.37
CA ILE A 193 4.61 52.82 46.73
C ILE A 193 3.49 52.59 47.71
N SER A 194 3.77 52.11 48.93
CA SER A 194 2.73 51.86 49.94
C SER A 194 1.91 53.12 50.22
N ILE A 195 2.56 54.28 50.33
CA ILE A 195 1.89 55.57 50.53
C ILE A 195 1.04 55.94 49.32
N ARG A 196 1.56 55.77 48.09
CA ARG A 196 0.82 56.10 46.86
C ARG A 196 -0.35 55.14 46.61
N GLU A 197 -0.22 53.86 46.96
CA GLU A 197 -1.33 52.89 46.93
C GLU A 197 -2.42 53.26 47.94
N ASP A 198 -2.05 53.71 49.14
CA ASP A 198 -3.01 54.21 50.13
C ASP A 198 -3.73 55.50 49.66
N GLU A 199 -3.04 56.39 48.95
CA GLU A 199 -3.64 57.57 48.29
C GLU A 199 -4.66 57.15 47.22
N VAL A 200 -4.30 56.20 46.37
CA VAL A 200 -5.21 55.64 45.35
C VAL A 200 -6.41 54.98 46.00
N ARG A 201 -6.21 54.15 47.05
CA ARG A 201 -7.28 53.47 47.78
C ARG A 201 -8.24 54.46 48.45
N ARG A 202 -7.69 55.53 49.04
CA ARG A 202 -8.50 56.61 49.63
C ARG A 202 -9.35 57.33 48.58
N SER A 203 -8.76 57.71 47.45
CA SER A 203 -9.51 58.35 46.36
C SER A 203 -10.56 57.41 45.75
N GLU A 204 -10.25 56.13 45.60
CA GLU A 204 -11.18 55.09 45.14
C GLU A 204 -12.36 54.89 46.09
N GLY A 205 -12.14 54.91 47.40
CA GLY A 205 -13.22 54.86 48.40
C GLY A 205 -14.16 56.08 48.36
N GLN A 206 -13.72 57.19 47.75
CA GLN A 206 -14.48 58.43 47.64
C GLN A 206 -15.27 58.55 46.33
N ARG A 207 -15.36 57.48 45.51
CA ARG A 207 -16.06 57.48 44.20
C ARG A 207 -17.50 57.99 44.23
N GLN A 208 -18.22 57.74 45.33
CA GLN A 208 -19.61 58.15 45.50
C GLN A 208 -19.76 59.58 46.05
N MET A 209 -18.66 60.25 46.41
CA MET A 209 -18.71 61.61 46.94
C MET A 209 -18.84 62.63 45.81
N PRO A 210 -19.71 63.66 45.96
CA PRO A 210 -19.78 64.77 45.02
C PRO A 210 -18.44 65.50 44.91
N GLY A 211 -17.96 65.70 43.68
CA GLY A 211 -16.66 66.35 43.41
C GLY A 211 -15.50 65.39 43.12
N TRP A 212 -15.70 64.07 43.25
CA TRP A 212 -14.74 63.10 42.73
C TRP A 212 -14.70 63.14 41.19
N ASN A 213 -13.51 63.15 40.60
CA ASN A 213 -13.31 63.25 39.15
C ASN A 213 -12.43 62.09 38.65
N PHE A 214 -12.94 61.34 37.68
CA PHE A 214 -12.25 60.18 37.12
C PHE A 214 -10.89 60.51 36.49
N CYS A 215 -10.76 61.61 35.73
CA CYS A 215 -9.51 62.00 35.09
C CYS A 215 -8.41 62.34 36.10
N THR A 216 -8.76 63.03 37.19
CA THR A 216 -7.80 63.30 38.29
C THR A 216 -7.38 62.01 38.99
N TYR A 217 -8.32 61.09 39.23
CA TYR A 217 -8.03 59.76 39.77
C TYR A 217 -7.18 58.92 38.81
N PHE A 218 -7.45 59.01 37.51
CA PHE A 218 -6.70 58.33 36.46
C PHE A 218 -5.23 58.74 36.51
N ILE A 219 -4.93 60.04 36.55
CA ILE A 219 -3.54 60.53 36.66
C ILE A 219 -2.88 60.07 37.96
N LEU A 220 -3.62 60.08 39.08
CA LEU A 220 -3.11 59.58 40.36
C LEU A 220 -2.75 58.09 40.29
N LYS A 221 -3.63 57.25 39.75
CA LYS A 221 -3.40 55.81 39.65
C LYS A 221 -2.40 55.45 38.54
N GLU A 222 -2.38 56.19 37.44
CA GLU A 222 -1.36 56.10 36.39
C GLU A 222 0.05 56.37 36.93
N SER A 223 0.20 57.28 37.91
CA SER A 223 1.50 57.54 38.53
C SER A 223 2.11 56.28 39.17
N LEU A 224 1.30 55.32 39.64
CA LEU A 224 1.77 54.00 40.07
C LEU A 224 2.28 53.19 38.89
N ALA A 225 1.53 53.14 37.78
CA ALA A 225 1.92 52.40 36.58
C ALA A 225 3.26 52.92 36.01
N SER A 226 3.44 54.24 35.90
CA SER A 226 4.71 54.85 35.49
C SER A 226 5.86 54.55 36.47
N SER A 227 5.57 54.49 37.77
CA SER A 227 6.58 54.14 38.78
C SER A 227 7.01 52.67 38.67
N PHE A 228 6.07 51.76 38.42
CA PHE A 228 6.36 50.35 38.15
C PHE A 228 7.14 50.17 36.83
N GLU A 229 6.72 50.87 35.76
CA GLU A 229 7.41 50.86 34.47
C GLU A 229 8.87 51.32 34.60
N GLY A 230 9.14 52.42 35.32
CA GLY A 230 10.52 52.90 35.53
C GLY A 230 11.38 52.00 36.43
N MET A 231 10.78 51.09 37.19
CA MET A 231 11.48 50.01 37.91
C MET A 231 11.59 48.71 37.10
N ASN A 232 11.19 48.72 35.83
CA ASN A 232 11.07 47.55 34.95
C ASN A 232 10.11 46.46 35.47
N LEU A 233 9.15 46.82 36.34
CA LEU A 233 8.07 45.96 36.83
C LEU A 233 6.87 46.01 35.87
N HIS A 234 7.10 45.59 34.62
CA HIS A 234 6.14 45.73 33.52
C HIS A 234 4.79 45.03 33.77
N ASP A 235 4.77 43.85 34.38
CA ASP A 235 3.51 43.14 34.69
C ASP A 235 2.61 43.94 35.64
N GLU A 236 3.21 44.57 36.65
CA GLU A 236 2.47 45.39 37.62
C GLU A 236 1.99 46.71 36.99
N ALA A 237 2.80 47.29 36.09
CA ALA A 237 2.38 48.47 35.32
C ALA A 237 1.20 48.15 34.40
N LEU A 238 1.23 47.00 33.71
CA LEU A 238 0.15 46.56 32.81
C LEU A 238 -1.15 46.32 33.59
N LEU A 239 -1.08 45.65 34.75
CA LEU A 239 -2.23 45.41 35.61
C LEU A 239 -2.95 46.72 35.99
N VAL A 240 -2.19 47.76 36.35
CA VAL A 240 -2.77 49.06 36.69
C VAL A 240 -3.53 49.68 35.50
N TYR A 241 -2.99 49.59 34.28
CA TYR A 241 -3.68 50.08 33.09
C TYR A 241 -4.92 49.23 32.74
N ASP A 242 -4.89 47.92 32.95
CA ASP A 242 -6.05 47.04 32.75
C ASP A 242 -7.16 47.34 33.78
N GLU A 243 -6.81 47.60 35.04
CA GLU A 243 -7.77 48.07 36.05
C GLU A 243 -8.36 49.44 35.68
N LEU A 244 -7.54 50.37 35.17
CA LEU A 244 -8.02 51.66 34.67
C LEU A 244 -8.97 51.51 33.48
N GLU A 245 -8.73 50.53 32.61
CA GLU A 245 -9.61 50.18 31.48
C GLU A 245 -10.98 49.68 31.97
N VAL A 246 -10.99 48.75 32.93
CA VAL A 246 -12.22 48.22 33.52
C VAL A 246 -13.02 49.33 34.20
N LEU A 247 -12.34 50.18 34.98
CA LEU A 247 -12.97 51.30 35.66
C LEU A 247 -13.52 52.34 34.68
N PHE A 248 -12.82 52.60 33.58
CA PHE A 248 -13.33 53.44 32.51
C PHE A 248 -14.67 52.91 31.96
N PHE A 249 -14.77 51.61 31.67
CA PHE A 249 -16.02 51.02 31.18
C PHE A 249 -17.16 51.09 32.21
N GLN A 250 -16.84 50.94 33.50
CA GLN A 250 -17.82 51.10 34.57
C GLN A 250 -18.35 52.55 34.62
N VAL A 251 -17.48 53.54 34.56
CA VAL A 251 -17.86 54.97 34.51
C VAL A 251 -18.73 55.29 33.30
N MET A 252 -18.41 54.72 32.13
CA MET A 252 -19.22 54.88 30.92
C MET A 252 -20.63 54.27 31.07
N LYS A 253 -20.75 53.12 31.76
CA LYS A 253 -22.04 52.47 32.03
C LYS A 253 -22.91 53.30 32.98
N ASP A 254 -22.29 53.95 33.95
CA ASP A 254 -22.94 54.82 34.93
C ASP A 254 -23.36 56.19 34.31
N LYS A 255 -23.14 56.39 33.00
CA LYS A 255 -23.51 57.56 32.19
C LYS A 255 -22.95 58.91 32.68
N ASN A 256 -21.84 58.89 33.42
CA ASN A 256 -21.13 60.11 33.85
C ASN A 256 -20.25 60.67 32.71
N LEU A 257 -20.88 61.04 31.59
CA LEU A 257 -20.22 61.55 30.40
C LEU A 257 -19.64 62.97 30.58
N SER A 258 -19.95 63.67 31.67
CA SER A 258 -19.47 65.04 31.92
C SER A 258 -17.95 65.19 32.06
N TRP A 259 -17.22 64.08 32.26
CA TRP A 259 -15.76 64.07 32.42
C TRP A 259 -15.01 63.82 31.12
N PHE A 260 -15.72 63.36 30.09
CA PHE A 260 -15.18 63.13 28.75
C PHE A 260 -15.89 64.09 27.78
N GLY A 261 -15.22 64.43 26.67
CA GLY A 261 -15.86 65.19 25.60
C GLY A 261 -16.90 64.37 24.83
N THR A 262 -17.03 64.66 23.54
CA THR A 262 -17.81 63.81 22.62
C THR A 262 -17.18 62.42 22.46
N LEU A 263 -17.95 61.46 21.91
CA LEU A 263 -17.46 60.10 21.63
C LEU A 263 -16.20 60.14 20.75
N ALA A 264 -16.23 60.98 19.73
CA ALA A 264 -15.09 61.33 18.89
C ALA A 264 -15.20 62.80 18.47
N SER A 265 -14.07 63.48 18.37
CA SER A 265 -13.95 64.83 17.79
C SER A 265 -12.66 64.86 16.97
N PRO A 266 -12.61 64.17 15.82
CA PRO A 266 -11.39 64.02 15.07
C PRO A 266 -10.93 65.38 14.53
N ALA A 267 -9.68 65.74 14.81
CA ALA A 267 -8.99 66.86 14.19
C ALA A 267 -8.49 66.48 12.80
N ARG A 268 -8.08 67.49 12.01
CA ARG A 268 -7.45 67.27 10.71
C ARG A 268 -6.20 66.38 10.89
N ASN A 269 -6.10 65.32 10.10
CA ASN A 269 -5.06 64.28 10.12
C ASN A 269 -5.20 63.20 11.21
N ASP A 270 -6.30 63.17 11.96
CA ASP A 270 -6.44 62.19 13.03
C ASP A 270 -6.64 60.75 12.53
N ASP A 271 -7.10 60.58 11.30
CA ASP A 271 -7.27 59.31 10.60
C ASP A 271 -5.94 58.67 10.23
N SER A 272 -4.94 59.43 9.78
CA SER A 272 -3.65 58.89 9.33
C SER A 272 -2.56 58.74 10.39
N ALA A 273 -2.78 59.30 11.58
CA ALA A 273 -1.71 59.40 12.57
C ALA A 273 -1.47 58.07 13.34
N PRO A 274 -0.20 57.74 13.70
CA PRO A 274 0.15 56.42 14.24
C PRO A 274 -0.62 56.08 15.53
N LEU A 275 -1.29 54.91 15.54
CA LEU A 275 -2.20 54.52 16.63
C LEU A 275 -1.49 54.39 17.99
N LEU A 276 -0.30 53.78 18.00
CA LEU A 276 0.43 53.47 19.24
C LEU A 276 1.35 54.61 19.72
N SER A 277 1.19 55.82 19.18
CA SER A 277 2.01 56.97 19.58
C SER A 277 1.42 57.72 20.78
N VAL A 278 2.11 57.66 21.91
CA VAL A 278 1.74 58.35 23.16
C VAL A 278 2.08 59.85 23.17
N SER A 279 2.86 60.33 22.18
CA SER A 279 3.27 61.74 22.07
C SER A 279 2.60 62.48 20.92
N ARG A 280 1.66 61.84 20.23
CA ARG A 280 0.92 62.43 19.11
C ARG A 280 0.09 63.65 19.54
N LYS A 281 -0.59 63.53 20.67
CA LYS A 281 -1.36 64.59 21.31
C LYS A 281 -0.87 64.76 22.75
N PRO A 282 -1.05 65.93 23.38
CA PRO A 282 -0.77 66.12 24.79
C PRO A 282 -1.88 65.43 25.63
N TYR A 283 -1.99 64.11 25.53
CA TYR A 283 -3.08 63.32 26.13
C TYR A 283 -3.21 63.58 27.63
N ARG A 284 -2.08 63.66 28.35
CA ARG A 284 -2.06 63.91 29.79
C ARG A 284 -2.66 65.28 30.15
N ASP A 285 -2.34 66.31 29.37
CA ASP A 285 -2.87 67.66 29.58
C ASP A 285 -4.38 67.71 29.27
N LEU A 286 -4.82 66.99 28.22
CA LEU A 286 -6.23 66.85 27.87
C LEU A 286 -7.03 66.09 28.94
N ILE A 287 -6.43 65.07 29.56
CA ILE A 287 -7.03 64.34 30.69
C ILE A 287 -7.16 65.28 31.89
N LEU A 288 -6.09 66.00 32.25
CA LEU A 288 -6.12 66.95 33.37
C LEU A 288 -7.13 68.09 33.15
N ALA A 289 -7.31 68.54 31.91
CA ALA A 289 -8.28 69.56 31.54
C ALA A 289 -9.73 69.04 31.42
N ASN A 290 -9.97 67.73 31.57
CA ASN A 290 -11.26 67.06 31.31
C ASN A 290 -11.82 67.32 29.91
N SER A 291 -10.95 67.53 28.91
CA SER A 291 -11.34 67.85 27.53
C SER A 291 -11.01 66.75 26.53
N ILE A 292 -10.53 65.60 27.01
CA ILE A 292 -10.19 64.45 26.16
C ILE A 292 -11.44 63.75 25.63
N SER A 293 -11.44 63.39 24.34
CA SER A 293 -12.52 62.58 23.74
C SER A 293 -12.43 61.11 24.19
N VAL A 294 -13.54 60.37 24.11
CA VAL A 294 -13.53 58.93 24.43
C VAL A 294 -12.57 58.17 23.51
N MET A 295 -12.57 58.49 22.21
CA MET A 295 -11.62 57.94 21.25
C MET A 295 -10.16 58.18 21.63
N ASP A 296 -9.78 59.44 21.90
CA ASP A 296 -8.39 59.78 22.24
C ASP A 296 -7.94 59.13 23.55
N PHE A 297 -8.82 59.05 24.54
CA PHE A 297 -8.53 58.37 25.81
C PHE A 297 -8.32 56.87 25.62
N ARG A 298 -9.19 56.22 24.84
CA ARG A 298 -9.09 54.79 24.50
C ARG A 298 -7.81 54.47 23.71
N VAL A 299 -7.46 55.32 22.74
CA VAL A 299 -6.21 55.21 21.97
C VAL A 299 -5.00 55.39 22.88
N TYR A 300 -5.02 56.38 23.77
CA TYR A 300 -3.95 56.59 24.75
C TYR A 300 -3.73 55.36 25.63
N LEU A 301 -4.81 54.82 26.22
CA LEU A 301 -4.74 53.65 27.08
C LEU A 301 -4.19 52.43 26.34
N LEU A 302 -4.69 52.17 25.13
CA LEU A 302 -4.19 51.11 24.26
C LEU A 302 -2.70 51.30 23.97
N ALA A 303 -2.27 52.50 23.59
CA ALA A 303 -0.87 52.80 23.30
C ALA A 303 0.04 52.54 24.50
N ARG A 304 -0.40 52.90 25.73
CA ARG A 304 0.35 52.62 26.98
C ARG A 304 0.44 51.12 27.26
N GLN A 305 -0.66 50.38 27.17
CA GLN A 305 -0.69 48.93 27.37
C GLN A 305 0.19 48.21 26.34
N CYS A 306 0.09 48.58 25.06
CA CYS A 306 0.89 48.01 23.98
C CYS A 306 2.37 48.33 24.11
N GLY A 307 2.72 49.53 24.56
CA GLY A 307 4.11 49.90 24.88
C GLY A 307 4.71 48.98 25.94
N ILE A 308 3.99 48.73 27.03
CA ILE A 308 4.44 47.85 28.11
C ILE A 308 4.55 46.39 27.65
N LEU A 309 3.55 45.90 26.90
CA LEU A 309 3.60 44.56 26.30
C LEU A 309 4.82 44.39 25.37
N SER A 310 5.16 45.42 24.60
CA SER A 310 6.36 45.43 23.76
C SER A 310 7.64 45.37 24.58
N SER A 311 7.73 46.12 25.69
CA SER A 311 8.88 46.06 26.60
C SER A 311 9.08 44.67 27.23
N MET A 312 8.01 43.87 27.35
CA MET A 312 8.07 42.48 27.78
C MET A 312 8.35 41.48 26.65
N GLY A 313 8.54 41.95 25.40
CA GLY A 313 8.70 41.08 24.22
C GLY A 313 7.42 40.39 23.75
N ARG A 314 6.25 40.73 24.31
CA ARG A 314 4.93 40.12 23.99
C ARG A 314 4.25 40.78 22.80
N ILE A 315 4.99 40.94 21.68
CA ILE A 315 4.55 41.70 20.50
C ILE A 315 3.33 41.06 19.80
N VAL A 316 3.21 39.73 19.84
CA VAL A 316 2.04 39.02 19.26
C VAL A 316 0.74 39.42 19.95
N GLU A 317 0.78 39.64 21.27
CA GLU A 317 -0.39 40.08 22.03
C GLU A 317 -0.76 41.53 21.73
N VAL A 318 0.23 42.39 21.46
CA VAL A 318 -0.01 43.75 21.00
C VAL A 318 -0.88 43.73 19.74
N GLY A 319 -0.48 42.97 18.72
CA GLY A 319 -1.24 42.94 17.47
C GLY A 319 -2.65 42.35 17.64
N ARG A 320 -2.84 41.32 18.47
CA ARG A 320 -4.18 40.76 18.77
C ARG A 320 -5.07 41.78 19.49
N LYS A 321 -4.50 42.47 20.48
CA LYS A 321 -5.21 43.49 21.25
C LYS A 321 -5.64 44.64 20.34
N VAL A 322 -4.76 45.09 19.45
CA VAL A 322 -5.05 46.13 18.47
C VAL A 322 -6.10 45.68 17.45
N ALA A 323 -5.99 44.47 16.89
CA ALA A 323 -6.98 43.95 15.94
C ALA A 323 -8.39 43.92 16.55
N THR A 324 -8.50 43.40 17.78
CA THR A 324 -9.75 43.38 18.54
C THR A 324 -10.25 44.79 18.82
N PHE A 325 -9.36 45.71 19.21
CA PHE A 325 -9.71 47.11 19.46
C PHE A 325 -10.26 47.80 18.21
N LEU A 326 -9.59 47.68 17.06
CA LEU A 326 -10.01 48.33 15.82
C LEU A 326 -11.37 47.80 15.34
N GLN A 327 -11.61 46.49 15.44
CA GLN A 327 -12.90 45.90 15.07
C GLN A 327 -14.03 46.36 16.01
N THR A 328 -13.82 46.26 17.32
CA THR A 328 -14.86 46.60 18.32
C THR A 328 -15.13 48.09 18.39
N PHE A 329 -14.08 48.91 18.39
CA PHE A 329 -14.21 50.36 18.44
C PHE A 329 -14.63 50.95 17.09
N GLY A 330 -14.20 50.37 15.96
CA GLY A 330 -14.69 50.73 14.63
C GLY A 330 -16.20 50.57 14.52
N TRP A 331 -16.77 49.47 15.05
CA TRP A 331 -18.22 49.30 15.13
C TRP A 331 -18.89 50.37 16.00
N ARG A 332 -18.30 50.73 17.15
CA ARG A 332 -18.81 51.82 18.00
C ARG A 332 -18.77 53.19 17.32
N LEU A 333 -17.75 53.48 16.52
CA LEU A 333 -17.68 54.72 15.75
C LEU A 333 -18.80 54.81 14.70
N ARG A 334 -19.28 53.67 14.18
CA ARG A 334 -20.41 53.64 13.24
C ARG A 334 -21.73 54.11 13.86
N GLU A 335 -21.90 53.99 15.18
CA GLU A 335 -23.09 54.52 15.89
C GLU A 335 -23.19 56.06 15.80
N VAL A 336 -22.08 56.75 15.51
CA VAL A 336 -22.01 58.21 15.38
C VAL A 336 -21.49 58.65 14.00
N GLN A 337 -21.65 57.79 12.98
CA GLN A 337 -21.10 58.01 11.64
C GLN A 337 -21.50 59.38 11.06
N ASP A 338 -22.73 59.84 11.31
CA ASP A 338 -23.25 61.14 10.83
C ASP A 338 -22.52 62.37 11.41
N GLN A 339 -21.80 62.21 12.53
CA GLN A 339 -21.04 63.28 13.19
C GLN A 339 -19.55 63.28 12.79
N LEU A 340 -19.11 62.27 12.05
CA LEU A 340 -17.73 62.10 11.63
C LEU A 340 -17.53 62.61 10.20
N PRO A 341 -16.31 63.03 9.83
CA PRO A 341 -16.00 63.31 8.43
C PRO A 341 -16.30 62.08 7.55
N PRO A 342 -16.77 62.26 6.31
CA PRO A 342 -17.03 61.16 5.38
C PRO A 342 -15.82 60.23 5.26
N HIS A 343 -16.07 58.91 5.30
CA HIS A 343 -15.06 57.84 5.24
C HIS A 343 -13.96 57.88 6.32
N PHE A 344 -14.16 58.63 7.41
CA PHE A 344 -13.19 58.72 8.50
C PHE A 344 -12.90 57.36 9.13
N ILE A 345 -13.91 56.52 9.34
CA ILE A 345 -13.78 55.22 10.01
C ILE A 345 -12.91 54.28 9.17
N GLU A 346 -13.17 54.24 7.87
CA GLU A 346 -12.45 53.43 6.90
C GLU A 346 -10.99 53.89 6.79
N SER A 347 -10.75 55.20 6.61
CA SER A 347 -9.39 55.78 6.56
C SER A 347 -8.61 55.55 7.87
N TRP A 348 -9.27 55.75 9.01
CA TRP A 348 -8.68 55.59 10.34
C TRP A 348 -8.32 54.13 10.62
N THR A 349 -9.23 53.19 10.38
CA THR A 349 -8.96 51.75 10.58
C THR A 349 -7.86 51.27 9.65
N TYR A 350 -7.89 51.68 8.37
CA TYR A 350 -6.86 51.36 7.38
C TYR A 350 -5.48 51.83 7.84
N SER A 351 -5.35 53.12 8.14
CA SER A 351 -4.08 53.74 8.53
C SER A 351 -3.58 53.20 9.88
N SER A 352 -4.48 53.01 10.83
CA SER A 352 -4.17 52.49 12.16
C SER A 352 -3.62 51.06 12.09
N ALA A 353 -4.29 50.17 11.35
CA ALA A 353 -3.86 48.78 11.21
C ALA A 353 -2.46 48.66 10.58
N LEU A 354 -2.20 49.42 9.51
CA LEU A 354 -0.88 49.43 8.86
C LEU A 354 0.20 50.06 9.74
N SER A 355 -0.10 51.18 10.42
CA SER A 355 0.87 51.83 11.33
C SER A 355 1.30 50.90 12.47
N VAL A 356 0.39 50.05 12.96
CA VAL A 356 0.69 49.06 14.00
C VAL A 356 1.55 47.93 13.45
N VAL A 357 1.29 47.45 12.23
CA VAL A 357 2.14 46.44 11.59
C VAL A 357 3.57 46.95 11.48
N ASP A 358 3.77 48.21 11.07
CA ASP A 358 5.10 48.80 10.92
C ASP A 358 5.77 49.07 12.28
N GLN A 359 5.03 49.50 13.29
CA GLN A 359 5.53 49.67 14.66
C GLN A 359 5.93 48.32 15.28
N CYS A 360 5.11 47.29 15.13
CA CYS A 360 5.42 45.94 15.59
C CYS A 360 6.65 45.35 14.88
N ASN A 361 6.83 45.64 13.58
CA ASN A 361 8.05 45.27 12.86
C ASN A 361 9.28 45.97 13.42
N ALA A 362 9.18 47.26 13.76
CA ALA A 362 10.28 48.00 14.38
C ALA A 362 10.65 47.40 15.75
N TRP A 363 9.67 47.05 16.58
CA TRP A 363 9.90 46.40 17.87
C TRP A 363 10.44 44.98 17.77
N ALA A 364 10.06 44.24 16.71
CA ALA A 364 10.53 42.87 16.51
C ALA A 364 12.02 42.79 16.12
N LYS A 365 12.60 43.84 15.51
CA LYS A 365 14.03 43.87 15.13
C LYS A 365 14.97 43.69 16.33
N SER A 366 14.55 44.09 17.52
CA SER A 366 15.33 43.98 18.75
C SER A 366 15.08 42.69 19.55
N ALA A 367 14.20 41.80 19.10
CA ALA A 367 13.78 40.62 19.85
C ALA A 367 14.15 39.31 19.15
N GLU A 368 14.83 38.39 19.87
CA GLU A 368 15.02 37.02 19.40
C GLU A 368 13.72 36.21 19.58
N MET A 369 13.13 35.73 18.47
CA MET A 369 11.86 35.00 18.50
C MET A 369 12.04 33.55 18.04
N THR A 370 11.35 32.62 18.72
CA THR A 370 11.30 31.21 18.30
C THR A 370 10.37 31.02 17.09
N LYS A 371 10.55 29.95 16.32
CA LYS A 371 9.74 29.66 15.11
C LYS A 371 8.21 29.72 15.33
N PRO A 372 7.63 29.14 16.40
CA PRO A 372 6.18 29.23 16.65
C PRO A 372 5.72 30.67 16.92
N ILE A 373 6.54 31.47 17.62
CA ILE A 373 6.25 32.87 17.91
C ILE A 373 6.30 33.70 16.62
N ILE A 374 7.26 33.43 15.72
CA ILE A 374 7.34 34.06 14.39
C ILE A 374 6.08 33.75 13.57
N ALA A 375 5.62 32.49 13.56
CA ALA A 375 4.39 32.12 12.84
C ALA A 375 3.16 32.84 13.43
N ALA A 376 3.03 32.91 14.75
CA ALA A 376 1.95 33.66 15.41
C ALA A 376 2.03 35.17 15.16
N PHE A 377 3.24 35.72 15.09
CA PHE A 377 3.50 37.12 14.76
C PHE A 377 3.08 37.46 13.32
N ASN A 378 3.47 36.63 12.35
CA ASN A 378 3.05 36.77 10.97
C ASN A 378 1.54 36.61 10.80
N ALA A 379 0.90 35.71 11.55
CA ALA A 379 -0.56 35.55 11.51
C ALA A 379 -1.31 36.81 11.93
N VAL A 380 -0.89 37.45 13.03
CA VAL A 380 -1.52 38.66 13.56
C VAL A 380 -1.26 39.87 12.66
N ARG A 381 -0.05 39.98 12.09
CA ARG A 381 0.23 40.98 11.06
C ARG A 381 -0.63 40.79 9.82
N GLY A 382 -0.82 39.54 9.39
CA GLY A 382 -1.71 39.18 8.29
C GLY A 382 -3.15 39.63 8.56
N GLU A 383 -3.65 39.42 9.79
CA GLU A 383 -4.98 39.86 10.22
C GLU A 383 -5.16 41.38 10.20
N LEU A 384 -4.14 42.15 10.63
CA LEU A 384 -4.18 43.61 10.54
C LEU A 384 -4.13 44.12 9.10
N VAL A 385 -3.33 43.49 8.23
CA VAL A 385 -3.29 43.84 6.80
C VAL A 385 -4.61 43.47 6.11
N GLU A 386 -5.21 42.32 6.45
CA GLU A 386 -6.53 41.93 5.99
C GLU A 386 -7.60 42.93 6.45
N LEU A 387 -7.56 43.38 7.71
CA LEU A 387 -8.49 44.41 8.22
C LEU A 387 -8.37 45.73 7.44
N ALA A 388 -7.16 46.13 7.06
CA ALA A 388 -6.94 47.28 6.19
C ALA A 388 -7.52 47.04 4.78
N ARG A 389 -7.30 45.86 4.17
CA ARG A 389 -7.90 45.51 2.88
C ARG A 389 -9.44 45.47 2.93
N HIS A 390 -10.06 45.04 4.03
CA HIS A 390 -11.51 45.13 4.20
C HIS A 390 -12.03 46.57 4.15
N GLN A 391 -11.23 47.56 4.58
CA GLN A 391 -11.62 48.96 4.39
C GLN A 391 -11.55 49.37 2.92
N LEU A 392 -10.60 48.81 2.16
CA LEU A 392 -10.55 49.00 0.71
C LEU A 392 -11.75 48.35 0.01
N ASP A 393 -12.27 47.22 0.48
CA ASP A 393 -13.50 46.63 -0.07
C ASP A 393 -14.68 47.61 0.04
N ILE A 394 -14.86 48.18 1.22
CA ILE A 394 -15.93 49.15 1.50
C ILE A 394 -15.75 50.38 0.61
N LEU A 395 -14.56 51.00 0.62
CA LEU A 395 -14.28 52.18 -0.20
C LEU A 395 -14.39 51.89 -1.70
N GLY A 396 -13.93 50.73 -2.15
CA GLY A 396 -14.02 50.34 -3.56
C GLY A 396 -15.46 50.22 -4.03
N ILE A 397 -16.39 49.77 -3.19
CA ILE A 397 -17.82 49.74 -3.49
C ILE A 397 -18.41 51.16 -3.46
N ASP A 398 -18.03 51.99 -2.48
CA ASP A 398 -18.54 53.37 -2.31
C ASP A 398 -18.18 54.30 -3.49
N PHE A 399 -17.04 54.04 -4.13
CA PHE A 399 -16.51 54.78 -5.29
C PHE A 399 -16.77 54.06 -6.63
N ASP A 400 -17.61 53.03 -6.67
CA ASP A 400 -17.96 52.24 -7.87
C ASP A 400 -16.74 51.59 -8.59
N PHE A 401 -15.66 51.31 -7.86
CA PHE A 401 -14.48 50.59 -8.36
C PHE A 401 -14.63 49.07 -8.26
N LEU A 402 -15.36 48.59 -7.24
CA LEU A 402 -15.65 47.18 -6.97
C LEU A 402 -17.18 46.94 -6.96
N PRO A 403 -17.66 45.75 -7.40
CA PRO A 403 -19.08 45.42 -7.37
C PRO A 403 -19.56 45.09 -5.95
N ASP A 404 -20.84 45.37 -5.68
CA ASP A 404 -21.55 44.97 -4.45
C ASP A 404 -21.96 43.47 -4.51
N GLU A 405 -20.97 42.60 -4.70
CA GLU A 405 -21.14 41.15 -4.76
C GLU A 405 -20.00 40.43 -4.00
N PRO A 406 -20.22 39.20 -3.50
CA PRO A 406 -19.15 38.42 -2.88
C PRO A 406 -18.00 38.16 -3.86
N PRO A 407 -16.73 38.23 -3.41
CA PRO A 407 -16.28 38.33 -2.02
C PRO A 407 -16.08 39.77 -1.50
N PHE A 408 -16.37 40.81 -2.29
CA PHE A 408 -16.12 42.21 -1.88
C PHE A 408 -17.18 42.70 -0.89
N SER A 409 -18.44 42.28 -1.06
CA SER A 409 -19.54 42.64 -0.16
C SER A 409 -19.43 42.03 1.24
N ASP A 410 -18.57 41.03 1.46
CA ASP A 410 -18.44 40.32 2.75
C ASP A 410 -18.00 41.23 3.90
N ALA A 411 -17.27 42.32 3.58
CA ALA A 411 -16.77 43.29 4.54
C ALA A 411 -17.78 44.42 4.86
N LEU A 412 -18.92 44.48 4.16
CA LEU A 412 -19.89 45.57 4.30
C LEU A 412 -20.62 45.52 5.66
N PRO A 413 -20.83 46.67 6.33
CA PRO A 413 -21.73 46.76 7.48
C PRO A 413 -23.17 46.42 7.12
N LYS A 414 -23.86 45.68 8.01
CA LYS A 414 -25.25 45.24 7.82
C LYS A 414 -26.29 46.38 7.80
N ASP A 415 -26.04 47.47 8.52
CA ASP A 415 -26.99 48.60 8.67
C ASP A 415 -26.73 49.75 7.68
N ARG A 416 -26.06 49.46 6.56
CA ARG A 416 -25.67 50.48 5.59
C ARG A 416 -26.89 51.06 4.84
N PRO A 417 -27.01 52.39 4.70
CA PRO A 417 -28.00 53.00 3.80
C PRO A 417 -27.66 52.69 2.33
N LYS A 418 -28.62 52.08 1.62
CA LYS A 418 -28.45 51.53 0.25
C LYS A 418 -28.14 52.57 -0.84
N ASP A 419 -28.30 53.87 -0.56
CA ASP A 419 -28.01 54.98 -1.48
C ASP A 419 -26.85 55.86 -0.95
N THR A 420 -25.65 55.28 -0.84
CA THR A 420 -24.42 56.02 -0.51
C THR A 420 -23.39 55.89 -1.64
N ARG A 421 -23.78 56.27 -2.86
CA ARG A 421 -22.83 56.49 -3.96
C ARG A 421 -22.27 57.90 -3.83
N THR A 422 -20.98 58.01 -3.55
CA THR A 422 -20.34 59.27 -3.17
C THR A 422 -19.57 59.87 -4.35
N SER A 423 -19.75 61.18 -4.59
CA SER A 423 -18.99 61.95 -5.57
C SER A 423 -17.57 62.25 -5.06
N SER A 424 -16.65 62.53 -5.98
CA SER A 424 -15.23 62.87 -5.73
C SER A 424 -14.99 64.11 -4.86
N GLU A 425 -16.03 64.83 -4.44
CA GLU A 425 -15.94 66.03 -3.60
C GLU A 425 -15.60 65.70 -2.12
N ASN A 426 -15.79 64.45 -1.69
CA ASN A 426 -15.59 64.02 -0.29
C ASN A 426 -14.17 63.49 0.03
N LEU A 427 -13.23 63.46 -0.93
CA LEU A 427 -11.85 63.00 -0.65
C LEU A 427 -11.05 63.95 0.25
N SER A 428 -11.49 65.20 0.41
CA SER A 428 -10.79 66.20 1.22
C SER A 428 -10.75 65.88 2.73
N SER A 429 -11.61 64.96 3.21
CA SER A 429 -11.64 64.48 4.60
C SER A 429 -10.55 63.44 4.91
N ILE A 430 -10.05 62.72 3.90
CA ILE A 430 -9.03 61.68 4.06
C ILE A 430 -7.66 62.34 4.06
N SER A 431 -6.89 62.19 5.15
CA SER A 431 -5.59 62.84 5.27
C SER A 431 -4.42 61.99 4.77
N LYS A 432 -4.61 60.67 4.65
CA LYS A 432 -3.56 59.76 4.20
C LYS A 432 -3.39 59.89 2.68
N THR A 433 -2.26 60.46 2.25
CA THR A 433 -1.97 60.75 0.84
C THR A 433 -2.10 59.52 -0.05
N ASP A 434 -1.46 58.41 0.33
CA ASP A 434 -1.42 57.19 -0.50
C ASP A 434 -2.83 56.61 -0.75
N LEU A 435 -3.70 56.66 0.26
CA LEU A 435 -5.09 56.20 0.16
C LEU A 435 -5.91 57.15 -0.70
N ARG A 436 -5.74 58.45 -0.51
CA ARG A 436 -6.44 59.48 -1.29
C ARG A 436 -6.07 59.40 -2.77
N ASP A 437 -4.79 59.35 -3.09
CA ASP A 437 -4.29 59.27 -4.45
C ASP A 437 -4.81 58.00 -5.15
N ALA A 438 -4.93 56.89 -4.41
CA ALA A 438 -5.54 55.66 -4.91
C ALA A 438 -7.06 55.75 -5.10
N LEU A 439 -7.78 56.61 -4.37
CA LEU A 439 -9.22 56.81 -4.58
C LEU A 439 -9.54 57.80 -5.71
N GLU A 440 -8.56 58.58 -6.17
CA GLU A 440 -8.68 59.47 -7.34
C GLU A 440 -8.54 58.70 -8.67
N ASP A 441 -7.75 57.64 -8.70
CA ASP A 441 -7.49 56.81 -9.89
C ASP A 441 -7.82 55.33 -9.64
N LYS A 442 -8.70 54.78 -10.48
CA LYS A 442 -9.17 53.39 -10.38
C LYS A 442 -8.03 52.38 -10.51
N GLU A 443 -7.00 52.70 -11.29
CA GLU A 443 -5.90 51.77 -11.55
C GLU A 443 -4.91 51.79 -10.37
N ALA A 444 -4.63 52.97 -9.81
CA ALA A 444 -3.90 53.12 -8.55
C ALA A 444 -4.62 52.40 -7.38
N PHE A 445 -5.96 52.45 -7.32
CA PHE A 445 -6.74 51.66 -6.36
C PHE A 445 -6.46 50.16 -6.49
N PHE A 446 -6.54 49.62 -7.72
CA PHE A 446 -6.30 48.20 -7.97
C PHE A 446 -4.89 47.77 -7.60
N GLU A 447 -3.87 48.56 -7.94
CA GLU A 447 -2.49 48.25 -7.57
C GLU A 447 -2.28 48.25 -6.05
N MET A 448 -2.85 49.23 -5.33
CA MET A 448 -2.83 49.26 -3.86
C MET A 448 -3.55 48.05 -3.26
N TYR A 449 -4.73 47.71 -3.77
CA TYR A 449 -5.51 46.55 -3.33
C TYR A 449 -4.75 45.24 -3.52
N ILE A 450 -4.11 45.06 -4.67
CA ILE A 450 -3.29 43.88 -4.99
C ILE A 450 -2.08 43.82 -4.06
N ALA A 451 -1.39 44.94 -3.84
CA ALA A 451 -0.24 45.01 -2.95
C ALA A 451 -0.60 44.59 -1.51
N HIS A 452 -1.71 45.06 -0.97
CA HIS A 452 -2.16 44.67 0.37
C HIS A 452 -2.61 43.21 0.43
N THR A 453 -3.31 42.72 -0.60
CA THR A 453 -3.77 41.32 -0.66
C THR A 453 -2.58 40.36 -0.76
N ASN A 454 -1.57 40.67 -1.59
CA ASN A 454 -0.34 39.89 -1.69
C ASN A 454 0.47 39.93 -0.38
N ARG A 455 0.59 41.10 0.26
CA ARG A 455 1.22 41.21 1.58
C ARG A 455 0.51 40.33 2.62
N ALA A 456 -0.83 40.24 2.60
CA ALA A 456 -1.59 39.35 3.47
C ALA A 456 -1.35 37.86 3.14
N ILE A 457 -1.30 37.48 1.86
CA ILE A 457 -0.99 36.12 1.39
C ILE A 457 0.37 35.67 1.92
N GLU A 458 1.41 36.48 1.76
CA GLU A 458 2.76 36.18 2.23
C GLU A 458 2.81 36.00 3.75
N LEU A 459 2.12 36.86 4.49
CA LEU A 459 2.03 36.78 5.95
C LEU A 459 1.27 35.53 6.41
N TYR A 460 0.17 35.16 5.76
CA TYR A 460 -0.54 33.93 6.11
C TYR A 460 0.20 32.66 5.69
N ALA A 461 0.89 32.67 4.55
CA ALA A 461 1.73 31.57 4.10
C ALA A 461 2.90 31.34 5.07
N SER A 462 3.62 32.41 5.44
CA SER A 462 4.71 32.35 6.43
C SER A 462 4.23 31.99 7.85
N ALA A 463 2.95 32.20 8.16
CA ALA A 463 2.31 31.75 9.40
C ALA A 463 1.82 30.28 9.37
N GLY A 464 1.93 29.58 8.24
CA GLY A 464 1.37 28.23 8.07
C GLY A 464 -0.16 28.20 7.96
N ARG A 465 -0.81 29.36 7.79
CA ARG A 465 -2.28 29.52 7.69
C ARG A 465 -2.75 29.49 6.23
N ARG A 466 -2.45 28.40 5.51
CA ARG A 466 -2.70 28.26 4.07
C ARG A 466 -4.15 28.58 3.65
N LYS A 467 -5.14 28.23 4.47
CA LYS A 467 -6.56 28.48 4.20
C LYS A 467 -6.88 29.97 4.00
N PHE A 468 -6.30 30.84 4.83
CA PHE A 468 -6.49 32.28 4.73
C PHE A 468 -5.82 32.86 3.48
N ALA A 469 -4.64 32.34 3.13
CA ALA A 469 -3.97 32.70 1.87
C ALA A 469 -4.78 32.30 0.63
N LEU A 470 -5.35 31.08 0.61
CA LEU A 470 -6.19 30.62 -0.51
C LEU A 470 -7.46 31.46 -0.70
N ARG A 471 -8.10 31.89 0.39
CA ARG A 471 -9.23 32.82 0.34
C ARG A 471 -8.83 34.15 -0.32
N MET A 472 -7.64 34.65 -0.03
CA MET A 472 -7.12 35.87 -0.66
C MET A 472 -6.83 35.68 -2.15
N HIS A 473 -6.31 34.52 -2.57
CA HIS A 473 -6.19 34.20 -3.99
C HIS A 473 -7.55 34.18 -4.71
N GLY A 474 -8.61 33.68 -4.07
CA GLY A 474 -9.98 33.79 -4.60
C GLY A 474 -10.47 35.23 -4.75
N SER A 475 -10.09 36.12 -3.82
CA SER A 475 -10.40 37.56 -3.92
C SER A 475 -9.63 38.25 -5.07
N LEU A 476 -8.38 37.85 -5.32
CA LEU A 476 -7.61 38.34 -6.47
C LEU A 476 -8.20 37.85 -7.80
N ALA A 477 -8.66 36.60 -7.87
CA ALA A 477 -9.33 36.08 -9.05
C ALA A 477 -10.61 36.87 -9.35
N ALA A 478 -11.41 37.18 -8.33
CA ALA A 478 -12.59 38.03 -8.47
C ALA A 478 -12.22 39.45 -8.95
N LEU A 479 -11.12 40.02 -8.45
CA LEU A 479 -10.63 41.33 -8.89
C LEU A 479 -10.20 41.32 -10.36
N ASP A 480 -9.54 40.26 -10.82
CA ASP A 480 -9.15 40.13 -12.22
C ASP A 480 -10.37 40.03 -13.15
N VAL A 481 -11.52 39.48 -12.69
CA VAL A 481 -12.79 39.55 -13.42
C VAL A 481 -13.25 41.02 -13.56
N VAL A 482 -13.22 41.80 -12.48
CA VAL A 482 -13.59 43.22 -12.48
C VAL A 482 -12.68 44.06 -13.40
N ARG A 483 -11.40 43.69 -13.48
CA ARG A 483 -10.40 44.33 -14.37
C ARG A 483 -10.48 43.89 -15.83
N GLY A 484 -11.40 42.98 -16.18
CA GLY A 484 -11.52 42.40 -17.52
C GLY A 484 -10.39 41.43 -17.90
N ARG A 485 -9.55 41.01 -16.95
CA ARG A 485 -8.46 40.02 -17.16
C ARG A 485 -8.97 38.59 -17.01
N LEU A 486 -10.01 38.26 -17.80
CA LEU A 486 -10.77 37.01 -17.67
C LEU A 486 -9.89 35.75 -17.77
N SER A 487 -8.87 35.75 -18.62
CA SER A 487 -7.93 34.62 -18.76
C SER A 487 -7.15 34.32 -17.47
N ASN A 488 -6.69 35.36 -16.76
CA ASN A 488 -5.95 35.20 -15.50
C ASN A 488 -6.88 34.75 -14.37
N ALA A 489 -8.09 35.32 -14.32
CA ALA A 489 -9.12 34.91 -13.38
C ALA A 489 -9.47 33.42 -13.57
N MET A 490 -9.72 32.99 -14.81
CA MET A 490 -10.03 31.60 -15.15
C MET A 490 -8.90 30.65 -14.73
N GLN A 491 -7.63 30.97 -15.04
CA GLN A 491 -6.48 30.16 -14.61
C GLN A 491 -6.44 29.99 -13.09
N THR A 492 -6.70 31.07 -12.35
CA THR A 492 -6.71 31.04 -10.88
C THR A 492 -7.87 30.19 -10.36
N TYR A 493 -9.09 30.37 -10.86
CA TYR A 493 -10.27 29.59 -10.46
C TYR A 493 -10.14 28.10 -10.79
N THR A 494 -9.50 27.72 -11.89
CA THR A 494 -9.22 26.30 -12.22
C THR A 494 -8.18 25.68 -11.29
N SER A 495 -7.23 26.47 -10.77
CA SER A 495 -6.16 25.97 -9.90
C SER A 495 -6.56 25.78 -8.43
N LEU A 496 -7.48 26.61 -7.91
CA LEU A 496 -7.87 26.61 -6.50
C LEU A 496 -8.55 25.30 -6.01
N PRO A 497 -9.45 24.64 -6.77
CA PRO A 497 -10.09 23.38 -6.41
C PRO A 497 -9.13 22.29 -5.93
N ALA A 498 -7.94 22.19 -6.54
CA ALA A 498 -6.91 21.22 -6.15
C ALA A 498 -6.44 21.37 -4.68
N HIS A 499 -6.64 22.55 -4.08
CA HIS A 499 -6.34 22.80 -2.67
C HIS A 499 -7.51 22.55 -1.73
N TYR A 500 -8.74 22.51 -2.23
CA TYR A 500 -9.96 22.29 -1.45
C TYR A 500 -10.36 20.80 -1.41
N SER A 501 -10.22 20.09 -2.53
CA SER A 501 -10.60 18.69 -2.69
C SER A 501 -10.00 17.75 -1.62
N PRO A 502 -8.69 17.81 -1.28
CA PRO A 502 -8.08 16.94 -0.27
C PRO A 502 -8.63 17.14 1.15
N HIS A 503 -9.28 18.27 1.41
CA HIS A 503 -9.82 18.64 2.72
C HIS A 503 -11.35 18.48 2.80
N GLY A 504 -11.99 17.98 1.74
CA GLY A 504 -13.44 17.74 1.70
C GLY A 504 -14.28 19.02 1.68
N TRP A 505 -13.74 20.11 1.13
CA TRP A 505 -14.42 21.41 1.07
C TRP A 505 -15.24 21.57 -0.20
N THR A 506 -16.21 20.67 -0.37
CA THR A 506 -16.99 20.49 -1.60
C THR A 506 -17.75 21.74 -2.02
N SER A 507 -18.29 22.54 -1.08
CA SER A 507 -19.02 23.78 -1.39
C SER A 507 -18.12 24.82 -2.07
N LEU A 508 -16.90 25.02 -1.55
CA LEU A 508 -15.94 25.97 -2.09
C LEU A 508 -15.35 25.46 -3.40
N GLU A 509 -15.04 24.16 -3.47
CA GLU A 509 -14.60 23.49 -4.70
C GLU A 509 -15.61 23.67 -5.82
N ALA A 510 -16.88 23.35 -5.58
CA ALA A 510 -17.95 23.50 -6.55
C ALA A 510 -18.19 24.97 -6.94
N PHE A 511 -18.12 25.91 -5.99
CA PHE A 511 -18.22 27.34 -6.30
C PHE A 511 -17.10 27.83 -7.22
N MET A 512 -15.83 27.49 -6.93
CA MET A 512 -14.72 27.88 -7.79
C MET A 512 -14.79 27.23 -9.17
N LEU A 513 -15.19 25.95 -9.26
CA LEU A 513 -15.39 25.26 -10.54
C LEU A 513 -16.54 25.86 -11.34
N THR A 514 -17.63 26.27 -10.69
CA THR A 514 -18.74 26.98 -11.35
C THR A 514 -18.24 28.28 -11.97
N ARG A 515 -17.49 29.10 -11.21
CA ARG A 515 -16.89 30.33 -11.73
C ARG A 515 -15.90 30.08 -12.87
N ALA A 516 -15.14 28.98 -12.82
CA ALA A 516 -14.25 28.60 -13.91
C ALA A 516 -15.01 28.25 -15.20
N LEU A 517 -16.14 27.53 -15.08
CA LEU A 517 -17.01 27.18 -16.21
C LEU A 517 -17.70 28.42 -16.80
N ASP A 518 -18.31 29.27 -15.96
CA ASP A 518 -18.93 30.54 -16.39
C ASP A 518 -17.93 31.43 -17.14
N LEU A 519 -16.69 31.51 -16.62
CA LEU A 519 -15.64 32.31 -17.24
C LEU A 519 -15.18 31.71 -18.57
N HIS A 520 -15.14 30.39 -18.70
CA HIS A 520 -14.75 29.73 -19.95
C HIS A 520 -15.70 30.10 -21.09
N ASP A 521 -17.01 30.09 -20.82
CA ASP A 521 -18.04 30.55 -21.77
C ASP A 521 -17.90 32.06 -22.05
N SER A 522 -17.62 32.89 -21.03
CA SER A 522 -17.44 34.35 -21.20
C SER A 522 -16.21 34.74 -22.02
N VAL A 523 -15.14 33.92 -22.00
CA VAL A 523 -13.92 34.13 -22.79
C VAL A 523 -14.11 33.61 -24.23
N ALA A 524 -15.26 33.00 -24.55
CA ALA A 524 -15.56 32.37 -25.83
C ALA A 524 -14.49 31.35 -26.26
N LYS A 525 -13.89 30.64 -25.29
CA LYS A 525 -12.99 29.53 -25.60
C LYS A 525 -13.82 28.33 -26.09
N PRO A 526 -13.35 27.60 -27.11
CA PRO A 526 -14.02 26.37 -27.52
C PRO A 526 -13.98 25.36 -26.37
N HIS A 527 -15.05 24.58 -26.19
CA HIS A 527 -15.11 23.50 -25.20
C HIS A 527 -14.08 22.42 -25.53
N ASP A 528 -12.88 22.63 -25.01
CA ASP A 528 -11.70 21.84 -25.22
C ASP A 528 -11.56 20.75 -24.14
N ARG A 529 -10.46 20.00 -24.22
CA ARG A 529 -10.16 18.96 -23.23
C ARG A 529 -10.08 19.52 -21.80
N ASP A 530 -9.59 20.74 -21.65
CA ASP A 530 -9.45 21.37 -20.33
C ASP A 530 -10.82 21.71 -19.73
N TRP A 531 -11.76 22.22 -20.55
CA TRP A 531 -13.15 22.42 -20.14
C TRP A 531 -13.81 21.12 -19.67
N LEU A 532 -13.64 20.03 -20.42
CA LEU A 532 -14.18 18.72 -20.04
C LEU A 532 -13.66 18.23 -18.69
N LEU A 533 -12.37 18.44 -18.40
CA LEU A 533 -11.79 18.07 -17.10
C LEU A 533 -12.37 18.89 -15.95
N VAL A 534 -12.55 20.21 -16.14
CA VAL A 534 -13.20 21.10 -15.15
C VAL A 534 -14.64 20.66 -14.91
N LEU A 535 -15.38 20.34 -15.98
CA LEU A 535 -16.76 19.86 -15.88
C LEU A 535 -16.83 18.51 -15.13
N LEU A 536 -15.96 17.56 -15.43
CA LEU A 536 -15.94 16.27 -14.72
C LEU A 536 -15.63 16.45 -13.22
N GLU A 537 -14.68 17.32 -12.85
CA GLU A 537 -14.44 17.62 -11.43
C GLU A 537 -15.64 18.33 -10.78
N TYR A 538 -16.35 19.20 -11.50
CA TYR A 538 -17.59 19.81 -11.03
C TYR A 538 -18.68 18.77 -10.77
N LEU A 539 -18.92 17.86 -11.72
CA LEU A 539 -19.93 16.79 -11.58
C LEU A 539 -19.57 15.83 -10.43
N LYS A 540 -18.28 15.58 -10.21
CA LYS A 540 -17.81 14.83 -9.04
C LYS A 540 -18.09 15.56 -7.73
N ALA A 541 -17.77 16.84 -7.63
CA ALA A 541 -18.08 17.65 -6.44
C ALA A 541 -19.61 17.74 -6.20
N TYR A 542 -20.39 17.85 -7.28
CA TYR A 542 -21.85 17.85 -7.24
C TYR A 542 -22.41 16.58 -6.60
N VAL A 543 -21.96 15.40 -7.06
CA VAL A 543 -22.49 14.10 -6.60
C VAL A 543 -22.19 13.84 -5.12
N GLN A 544 -21.09 14.37 -4.58
CA GLN A 544 -20.72 14.16 -3.17
C GLN A 544 -21.73 14.76 -2.18
N ASP A 545 -22.44 15.84 -2.53
CA ASP A 545 -23.43 16.47 -1.66
C ASP A 545 -24.79 16.71 -2.35
N LEU A 546 -25.01 16.11 -3.53
CA LEU A 546 -26.24 16.23 -4.32
C LEU A 546 -26.66 17.68 -4.56
N GLY A 547 -25.68 18.56 -4.78
CA GLY A 547 -25.94 19.99 -5.02
C GLY A 547 -26.39 20.81 -3.79
N LYS A 548 -26.50 20.23 -2.58
CA LYS A 548 -26.94 20.98 -1.37
C LYS A 548 -25.97 22.08 -0.95
N ALA A 549 -24.68 21.85 -1.18
CA ALA A 549 -23.58 22.77 -0.92
C ALA A 549 -23.36 23.82 -2.01
N LEU A 550 -24.10 23.77 -3.13
CA LEU A 550 -23.99 24.81 -4.15
C LEU A 550 -24.59 26.10 -3.60
N LEU A 551 -23.84 27.20 -3.69
CA LEU A 551 -24.30 28.55 -3.33
C LEU A 551 -25.28 29.11 -4.40
N ILE A 552 -26.16 28.25 -4.91
CA ILE A 552 -27.11 28.49 -6.01
C ILE A 552 -28.48 27.96 -5.55
N SER A 553 -29.58 28.54 -6.04
CA SER A 553 -30.93 28.09 -5.69
C SER A 553 -31.20 26.63 -6.11
N LYS A 554 -32.19 25.99 -5.49
CA LYS A 554 -32.49 24.58 -5.74
C LYS A 554 -33.00 24.29 -7.17
N ASP A 555 -33.73 25.22 -7.77
CA ASP A 555 -34.27 25.02 -9.11
C ASP A 555 -33.25 25.43 -10.19
N ASP A 556 -32.41 26.43 -9.90
CA ASP A 556 -31.40 26.91 -10.84
C ASP A 556 -30.25 25.92 -11.05
N HIS A 557 -29.82 25.19 -10.00
CA HIS A 557 -28.70 24.25 -10.17
C HIS A 557 -29.05 23.01 -11.00
N VAL A 558 -30.31 22.56 -11.01
CA VAL A 558 -30.75 21.43 -11.84
C VAL A 558 -30.74 21.83 -13.30
N ALA A 559 -31.27 23.02 -13.62
CA ALA A 559 -31.23 23.57 -14.96
C ALA A 559 -29.78 23.78 -15.44
N TYR A 560 -28.93 24.36 -14.60
CA TYR A 560 -27.51 24.58 -14.87
C TYR A 560 -26.73 23.28 -15.09
N THR A 561 -26.94 22.27 -14.23
CA THR A 561 -26.29 20.96 -14.40
C THR A 561 -26.76 20.27 -15.68
N SER A 562 -28.04 20.41 -16.03
CA SER A 562 -28.61 19.83 -17.25
C SER A 562 -28.02 20.45 -18.51
N SER A 563 -27.84 21.78 -18.56
CA SER A 563 -27.20 22.44 -19.71
C SER A 563 -25.73 22.01 -19.86
N LEU A 564 -25.00 21.87 -18.75
CA LEU A 564 -23.61 21.40 -18.78
C LEU A 564 -23.49 19.94 -19.26
N VAL A 565 -24.39 19.05 -18.86
CA VAL A 565 -24.40 17.63 -19.31
C VAL A 565 -24.80 17.52 -20.79
N GLN A 566 -25.60 18.43 -21.33
CA GLN A 566 -25.85 18.49 -22.77
C GLN A 566 -24.60 18.96 -23.54
N ALA A 567 -23.96 20.04 -23.07
CA ALA A 567 -22.71 20.54 -23.65
C ALA A 567 -21.56 19.50 -23.55
N LEU A 568 -21.57 18.63 -22.54
CA LEU A 568 -20.62 17.51 -22.40
C LEU A 568 -20.56 16.64 -23.66
N ARG A 569 -21.71 16.32 -24.28
CA ARG A 569 -21.74 15.45 -25.46
C ARG A 569 -21.11 16.14 -26.66
N GLU A 570 -21.45 17.40 -26.88
CA GLU A 570 -20.92 18.22 -27.97
C GLU A 570 -19.40 18.37 -27.83
N ALA A 571 -18.94 18.75 -26.64
CA ALA A 571 -17.52 18.87 -26.31
C ALA A 571 -16.78 17.53 -26.44
N ALA A 572 -17.36 16.41 -25.96
CA ALA A 572 -16.77 15.09 -26.11
C ALA A 572 -16.70 14.62 -27.56
N SER A 573 -17.57 15.12 -28.45
CA SER A 573 -17.54 14.82 -29.88
C SER A 573 -16.46 15.61 -30.63
N SER A 574 -16.10 16.81 -30.16
CA SER A 574 -15.11 17.69 -30.79
C SER A 574 -13.65 17.39 -30.41
N VAL A 575 -13.39 16.54 -29.41
CA VAL A 575 -12.02 16.18 -29.01
C VAL A 575 -11.35 15.29 -30.07
N GLU A 576 -10.11 15.58 -30.47
CA GLU A 576 -9.37 14.81 -31.47
C GLU A 576 -9.04 13.36 -31.04
N THR A 577 -8.80 13.15 -29.74
CA THR A 577 -8.36 11.86 -29.16
C THR A 577 -9.36 11.33 -28.13
N ASP A 578 -9.57 10.01 -28.12
CA ASP A 578 -10.37 9.35 -27.10
C ASP A 578 -9.82 9.63 -25.70
N MET A 579 -10.70 10.09 -24.80
CA MET A 579 -10.38 10.43 -23.44
C MET A 579 -10.97 9.39 -22.49
N THR A 580 -10.18 8.85 -21.57
CA THR A 580 -10.65 7.92 -20.55
C THR A 580 -10.57 8.56 -19.17
N GLN A 581 -11.69 8.56 -18.43
CA GLN A 581 -11.74 9.05 -17.05
C GLN A 581 -12.06 7.89 -16.08
N PRO A 582 -11.17 7.59 -15.12
CA PRO A 582 -11.39 6.51 -14.18
C PRO A 582 -12.36 6.89 -13.06
N ASP A 583 -13.17 5.93 -12.60
CA ASP A 583 -13.94 5.92 -11.36
C ASP A 583 -14.80 7.18 -11.09
N HIS A 584 -15.45 7.70 -12.14
CA HIS A 584 -16.29 8.89 -11.99
C HIS A 584 -17.56 8.59 -11.19
N PRO A 585 -17.93 9.39 -10.17
CA PRO A 585 -19.05 9.05 -9.27
C PRO A 585 -20.45 9.31 -9.85
N ALA A 586 -20.56 10.00 -10.98
CA ALA A 586 -21.85 10.27 -11.63
C ALA A 586 -22.62 8.99 -12.00
N ILE A 587 -21.91 7.90 -12.29
CA ILE A 587 -22.49 6.61 -12.65
C ILE A 587 -21.92 5.54 -11.71
N SER A 588 -22.78 4.59 -11.31
CA SER A 588 -22.35 3.41 -10.57
C SER A 588 -22.96 2.14 -11.16
N PHE A 589 -22.20 1.05 -11.12
CA PHE A 589 -22.59 -0.24 -11.69
C PHE A 589 -22.86 -1.26 -10.59
N SER A 590 -23.78 -2.17 -10.87
CA SER A 590 -23.99 -3.40 -10.09
C SER A 590 -24.49 -4.50 -11.01
N ILE A 591 -24.08 -5.74 -10.78
CA ILE A 591 -24.56 -6.90 -11.54
C ILE A 591 -25.80 -7.42 -10.82
N ALA A 592 -26.92 -7.59 -11.54
CA ALA A 592 -28.19 -7.98 -10.93
C ALA A 592 -28.24 -9.48 -10.60
N ASP A 593 -27.73 -10.32 -11.52
CA ASP A 593 -27.75 -11.77 -11.42
C ASP A 593 -26.32 -12.34 -11.39
N ALA A 594 -26.05 -13.30 -10.49
CA ALA A 594 -24.75 -13.98 -10.43
C ALA A 594 -24.56 -14.99 -11.58
N ASP A 595 -25.63 -15.38 -12.27
CA ASP A 595 -25.60 -16.31 -13.39
C ASP A 595 -25.99 -15.57 -14.68
N ALA A 596 -25.12 -15.63 -15.70
CA ALA A 596 -25.47 -15.19 -17.04
C ALA A 596 -26.44 -16.18 -17.68
N LYS A 597 -27.38 -15.69 -18.47
CA LYS A 597 -28.38 -16.54 -19.16
C LYS A 597 -27.92 -16.81 -20.59
N LEU A 598 -28.07 -18.05 -21.05
CA LEU A 598 -27.79 -18.40 -22.45
C LEU A 598 -28.86 -17.85 -23.36
N THR A 599 -28.48 -17.51 -24.58
CA THR A 599 -29.43 -17.22 -25.65
C THR A 599 -29.94 -18.51 -26.28
N GLU A 600 -31.25 -18.67 -26.40
CA GLU A 600 -31.84 -19.90 -26.95
C GLU A 600 -31.63 -20.03 -28.46
N THR A 601 -31.63 -18.91 -29.18
CA THR A 601 -31.64 -18.89 -30.65
C THR A 601 -30.26 -18.72 -31.28
N ARG A 602 -29.28 -18.20 -30.54
CA ARG A 602 -27.93 -17.87 -31.05
C ARG A 602 -26.85 -18.20 -30.03
N ASP A 603 -25.60 -18.29 -30.48
CA ASP A 603 -24.46 -18.52 -29.60
C ASP A 603 -24.07 -17.25 -28.86
N GLY A 604 -24.10 -17.32 -27.52
CA GLY A 604 -23.75 -16.23 -26.62
C GLY A 604 -24.45 -16.30 -25.28
N ALA A 605 -24.17 -15.31 -24.43
CA ALA A 605 -24.79 -15.15 -23.13
C ALA A 605 -25.22 -13.69 -22.90
N VAL A 606 -26.27 -13.51 -22.12
CA VAL A 606 -26.74 -12.19 -21.68
C VAL A 606 -26.52 -12.01 -20.17
N LEU A 607 -26.16 -10.78 -19.79
CA LEU A 607 -25.91 -10.39 -18.40
C LEU A 607 -26.76 -9.16 -18.06
N THR A 608 -27.56 -9.28 -16.99
CA THR A 608 -28.35 -8.16 -16.46
C THR A 608 -27.50 -7.28 -15.56
N VAL A 609 -27.35 -5.99 -15.91
CA VAL A 609 -26.56 -5.00 -15.18
C VAL A 609 -27.42 -3.81 -14.80
N ASN A 610 -27.33 -3.40 -13.54
CA ASN A 610 -27.98 -2.21 -13.00
C ASN A 610 -26.99 -1.04 -12.99
N VAL A 611 -27.30 0.00 -13.76
CA VAL A 611 -26.52 1.23 -13.91
C VAL A 611 -27.28 2.38 -13.26
N LYS A 612 -26.72 2.94 -12.19
CA LYS A 612 -27.34 4.05 -11.45
C LYS A 612 -26.71 5.38 -11.83
N ASN A 613 -27.52 6.29 -12.37
CA ASN A 613 -27.20 7.70 -12.61
C ASN A 613 -27.50 8.52 -11.33
N HIS A 614 -26.50 9.19 -10.78
CA HIS A 614 -26.61 10.03 -9.57
C HIS A 614 -26.81 11.53 -9.87
N LEU A 615 -26.84 11.92 -11.14
CA LEU A 615 -27.14 13.29 -11.57
C LEU A 615 -28.66 13.50 -11.66
N PRO A 616 -29.14 14.76 -11.53
CA PRO A 616 -30.57 15.07 -11.57
C PRO A 616 -31.15 15.02 -13.00
N CYS A 617 -30.33 14.80 -14.02
CA CYS A 617 -30.69 14.86 -15.44
C CYS A 617 -30.22 13.62 -16.22
N ASP A 618 -30.76 13.44 -17.43
CA ASP A 618 -30.36 12.37 -18.35
C ASP A 618 -28.88 12.53 -18.74
N ILE A 619 -28.11 11.45 -18.71
CA ILE A 619 -26.73 11.43 -19.23
C ILE A 619 -26.74 10.79 -20.63
N PRO A 620 -26.27 11.48 -21.69
CA PRO A 620 -26.13 10.87 -23.02
C PRO A 620 -25.01 9.83 -22.98
N VAL A 621 -25.30 8.58 -23.32
CA VAL A 621 -24.34 7.46 -23.34
C VAL A 621 -24.64 6.65 -24.60
N ASP A 622 -23.62 6.30 -25.38
CA ASP A 622 -23.77 5.57 -26.65
C ASP A 622 -23.64 4.05 -26.47
N ASP A 623 -22.78 3.62 -25.53
CA ASP A 623 -22.48 2.20 -25.30
C ASP A 623 -22.14 1.96 -23.84
N ILE A 624 -22.69 0.89 -23.27
CA ILE A 624 -22.33 0.38 -21.96
C ILE A 624 -21.73 -0.99 -22.13
N SER A 625 -20.54 -1.18 -21.56
CA SER A 625 -19.87 -2.48 -21.57
C SER A 625 -19.36 -2.90 -20.20
N VAL A 626 -19.42 -4.19 -19.94
CA VAL A 626 -18.90 -4.86 -18.75
C VAL A 626 -17.96 -5.96 -19.19
N VAL A 627 -16.73 -5.90 -18.71
CA VAL A 627 -15.71 -6.90 -18.98
C VAL A 627 -15.60 -7.81 -17.76
N LEU A 628 -15.79 -9.10 -17.98
CA LEU A 628 -15.53 -10.15 -17.01
C LEU A 628 -14.19 -10.82 -17.32
N GLN A 629 -13.41 -11.13 -16.30
CA GLN A 629 -12.11 -11.79 -16.43
C GLN A 629 -12.17 -13.18 -15.79
N GLY A 630 -11.85 -14.19 -16.59
CA GLY A 630 -11.78 -15.58 -16.19
C GLY A 630 -10.38 -15.97 -15.73
N ARG A 631 -10.18 -17.28 -15.53
CA ARG A 631 -8.84 -17.85 -15.31
C ARG A 631 -7.98 -17.62 -16.56
N GLU A 632 -6.66 -17.47 -16.36
CA GLU A 632 -5.66 -17.33 -17.45
C GLU A 632 -5.78 -16.07 -18.31
N GLY A 633 -6.54 -15.07 -17.85
CA GLY A 633 -6.61 -13.77 -18.51
C GLY A 633 -7.65 -13.65 -19.62
N ASN A 634 -8.45 -14.70 -19.87
CA ASN A 634 -9.59 -14.63 -20.79
C ASN A 634 -10.58 -13.55 -20.35
N ARG A 635 -10.99 -12.70 -21.30
CA ARG A 635 -11.91 -11.58 -21.06
C ARG A 635 -13.19 -11.77 -21.87
N LEU A 636 -14.33 -11.70 -21.21
CA LEU A 636 -15.64 -11.66 -21.84
C LEU A 636 -16.18 -10.24 -21.77
N THR A 637 -16.43 -9.63 -22.92
CA THR A 637 -17.04 -8.30 -23.00
C THR A 637 -18.52 -8.47 -23.27
N PHE A 638 -19.34 -7.98 -22.34
CA PHE A 638 -20.78 -7.83 -22.48
C PHE A 638 -21.05 -6.37 -22.82
N SER A 639 -21.78 -6.09 -23.90
CA SER A 639 -22.06 -4.71 -24.33
C SER A 639 -23.49 -4.54 -24.80
N GLU A 640 -24.02 -3.33 -24.66
CA GLU A 640 -25.32 -2.90 -25.21
C GLU A 640 -25.26 -1.42 -25.60
N ARG A 641 -25.85 -1.09 -26.75
CA ARG A 641 -25.98 0.30 -27.21
C ARG A 641 -27.22 0.93 -26.60
N ILE A 642 -27.05 2.11 -26.01
CA ILE A 642 -28.14 2.91 -25.45
C ILE A 642 -28.03 4.34 -25.98
N GLU A 643 -29.06 5.16 -25.79
CA GLU A 643 -29.02 6.58 -26.17
C GLU A 643 -28.78 7.50 -24.97
N LYS A 644 -29.34 7.14 -23.81
CA LYS A 644 -29.29 7.94 -22.58
C LYS A 644 -29.54 7.10 -21.32
N LEU A 645 -29.00 7.56 -20.20
CA LEU A 645 -29.27 7.03 -18.85
C LEU A 645 -30.17 7.99 -18.07
N SER A 646 -31.37 7.54 -17.74
CA SER A 646 -32.31 8.32 -16.92
C SER A 646 -31.83 8.46 -15.46
N PRO A 647 -32.18 9.55 -14.74
CA PRO A 647 -31.86 9.70 -13.32
C PRO A 647 -32.32 8.50 -12.48
N GLY A 648 -31.45 8.02 -11.58
CA GLY A 648 -31.74 6.85 -10.75
C GLY A 648 -31.27 5.53 -11.36
N ASN A 649 -31.99 4.44 -11.10
CA ASN A 649 -31.57 3.09 -11.49
C ASN A 649 -32.07 2.73 -12.89
N ASN A 650 -31.15 2.30 -13.77
CA ASN A 650 -31.44 1.79 -15.11
C ASN A 650 -31.02 0.32 -15.16
N THR A 651 -31.92 -0.59 -15.54
CA THR A 651 -31.61 -2.02 -15.69
C THR A 651 -31.41 -2.33 -17.17
N LEU A 652 -30.23 -2.85 -17.52
CA LEU A 652 -29.81 -3.11 -18.90
C LEU A 652 -29.41 -4.58 -19.06
N THR A 653 -29.75 -5.17 -20.19
CA THR A 653 -29.35 -6.53 -20.56
C THR A 653 -28.25 -6.45 -21.60
N LEU A 654 -27.03 -6.80 -21.20
CA LEU A 654 -25.85 -6.75 -22.06
C LEU A 654 -25.61 -8.10 -22.74
N PHE A 655 -25.21 -8.11 -24.01
CA PHE A 655 -24.95 -9.34 -24.77
C PHE A 655 -23.45 -9.60 -24.95
N CYS A 656 -23.02 -10.86 -24.82
CA CYS A 656 -21.69 -11.35 -25.17
C CYS A 656 -21.77 -12.44 -26.24
N PRO A 657 -21.12 -12.28 -27.41
CA PRO A 657 -21.16 -13.24 -28.50
C PRO A 657 -20.26 -14.48 -28.30
N SER A 658 -19.55 -14.58 -27.17
CA SER A 658 -18.69 -15.74 -26.89
C SER A 658 -19.46 -16.86 -26.18
N ALA A 659 -19.34 -18.09 -26.67
CA ALA A 659 -19.90 -19.29 -26.04
C ALA A 659 -18.99 -19.88 -24.93
N THR A 660 -18.03 -19.11 -24.41
CA THR A 660 -17.06 -19.62 -23.44
C THR A 660 -17.69 -19.84 -22.06
N VAL A 661 -17.69 -21.09 -21.60
CA VAL A 661 -18.18 -21.49 -20.26
C VAL A 661 -17.19 -21.12 -19.15
N GLY A 662 -17.70 -20.81 -17.95
CA GLY A 662 -16.87 -20.74 -16.75
C GLY A 662 -17.37 -19.76 -15.70
N THR A 663 -16.60 -19.63 -14.62
CA THR A 663 -16.82 -18.58 -13.61
C THR A 663 -15.83 -17.46 -13.84
N TYR A 664 -16.36 -16.26 -14.03
CA TYR A 664 -15.59 -15.04 -14.30
C TYR A 664 -15.75 -14.06 -13.16
N SER A 665 -14.73 -13.25 -12.93
CA SER A 665 -14.77 -12.12 -12.00
C SER A 665 -15.06 -10.83 -12.74
N TRP A 666 -15.86 -9.94 -12.18
CA TRP A 666 -16.09 -8.63 -12.77
C TRP A 666 -14.82 -7.78 -12.73
N TYR A 667 -14.27 -7.50 -13.92
CA TYR A 667 -13.00 -6.80 -14.10
C TYR A 667 -13.16 -5.30 -14.32
N SER A 668 -13.99 -4.90 -15.28
CA SER A 668 -14.25 -3.48 -15.53
C SER A 668 -15.66 -3.21 -16.04
N SER A 669 -16.12 -1.98 -15.83
CA SER A 669 -17.29 -1.42 -16.50
C SER A 669 -16.90 -0.16 -17.24
N GLN A 670 -17.55 0.11 -18.36
CA GLN A 670 -17.32 1.29 -19.18
C GLN A 670 -18.65 1.87 -19.64
N ALA A 671 -18.72 3.21 -19.64
CA ALA A 671 -19.79 3.97 -20.29
C ALA A 671 -19.14 4.94 -21.27
N ARG A 672 -19.49 4.82 -22.56
CA ARG A 672 -18.94 5.65 -23.63
C ARG A 672 -19.91 6.77 -24.00
N ILE A 673 -19.41 7.99 -24.07
CA ILE A 673 -20.10 9.22 -24.44
C ILE A 673 -19.27 9.90 -25.54
N ALA A 674 -19.63 9.69 -26.81
CA ALA A 674 -18.82 10.02 -27.97
C ALA A 674 -17.38 9.50 -27.82
N ARG A 675 -16.38 10.40 -27.70
CA ARG A 675 -14.97 10.06 -27.51
C ARG A 675 -14.54 10.05 -26.03
N LEU A 676 -15.46 10.27 -25.09
CA LEU A 676 -15.22 10.16 -23.64
C LEU A 676 -15.65 8.78 -23.14
N THR A 677 -14.72 8.03 -22.53
CA THR A 677 -15.01 6.76 -21.87
C THR A 677 -14.85 6.92 -20.36
N LEU A 678 -15.94 6.76 -19.61
CA LEU A 678 -15.88 6.60 -18.16
C LEU A 678 -15.60 5.14 -17.85
N GLN A 679 -14.54 4.84 -17.09
CA GLN A 679 -14.10 3.47 -16.81
C GLN A 679 -13.97 3.19 -15.33
N TRP A 680 -14.56 2.09 -14.86
CA TRP A 680 -14.42 1.61 -13.48
C TRP A 680 -13.65 0.29 -13.50
N LEU A 681 -12.49 0.26 -12.85
CA LEU A 681 -11.61 -0.90 -12.85
C LEU A 681 -11.61 -1.57 -11.48
N ARG A 682 -12.05 -2.82 -11.41
CA ARG A 682 -11.95 -3.65 -10.20
C ARG A 682 -10.70 -4.51 -10.29
N VAL A 683 -9.54 -3.90 -10.05
CA VAL A 683 -8.27 -4.65 -9.98
C VAL A 683 -8.22 -5.45 -8.67
N PRO A 684 -8.01 -6.78 -8.69
CA PRO A 684 -7.59 -7.52 -7.51
C PRO A 684 -6.23 -6.97 -7.06
N GLY A 685 -6.16 -6.42 -5.85
CA GLY A 685 -5.07 -5.57 -5.38
C GLY A 685 -3.66 -5.96 -5.84
N SER A 686 -3.11 -5.17 -6.76
CA SER A 686 -1.68 -5.15 -7.11
C SER A 686 -1.18 -3.71 -7.07
N THR A 687 -1.16 -3.14 -5.87
CA THR A 687 -0.27 -2.03 -5.47
C THR A 687 -0.29 -1.96 -3.94
N LYS A 688 0.89 -1.76 -3.33
CA LYS A 688 1.14 -1.80 -1.87
C LYS A 688 0.41 -0.71 -1.04
N SER A 689 -0.67 -0.10 -1.54
CA SER A 689 -1.26 1.10 -0.94
C SER A 689 -2.78 1.10 -0.76
N GLN A 690 -3.55 0.14 -1.28
CA GLN A 690 -5.01 0.15 -1.06
C GLN A 690 -5.54 -1.24 -0.74
N LYS A 691 -6.09 -1.41 0.46
CA LYS A 691 -6.91 -2.57 0.83
C LYS A 691 -8.06 -2.64 -0.17
N ALA A 692 -8.13 -3.70 -1.00
CA ALA A 692 -9.31 -3.98 -1.80
C ALA A 692 -10.51 -4.14 -0.84
N LYS A 693 -11.40 -3.14 -0.81
CA LYS A 693 -12.49 -3.04 0.18
C LYS A 693 -13.66 -3.99 -0.08
N LEU A 694 -13.70 -4.70 -1.20
CA LEU A 694 -14.85 -5.51 -1.62
C LEU A 694 -14.41 -6.85 -2.24
N PRO A 695 -15.11 -7.97 -1.95
CA PRO A 695 -14.85 -9.25 -2.60
C PRO A 695 -15.13 -9.19 -4.11
N PRO A 696 -14.43 -10.00 -4.93
CA PRO A 696 -14.70 -10.07 -6.36
C PRO A 696 -16.13 -10.55 -6.59
N VAL A 697 -16.87 -9.83 -7.44
CA VAL A 697 -18.21 -10.27 -7.88
C VAL A 697 -17.98 -11.34 -8.93
N LEU A 698 -18.46 -12.54 -8.65
CA LEU A 698 -18.34 -13.70 -9.54
C LEU A 698 -19.61 -13.84 -10.37
N VAL A 699 -19.43 -14.07 -11.67
CA VAL A 699 -20.49 -14.34 -12.63
C VAL A 699 -20.23 -15.70 -13.26
N ARG A 700 -21.21 -16.60 -13.20
CA ARG A 700 -21.14 -17.91 -13.86
C ARG A 700 -21.78 -17.81 -15.24
N VAL A 701 -21.02 -18.19 -16.26
CA VAL A 701 -21.53 -18.43 -17.61
C VAL A 701 -21.74 -19.95 -17.75
N PRO A 702 -22.98 -20.44 -17.86
CA PRO A 702 -23.27 -21.87 -18.00
C PRO A 702 -22.75 -22.44 -19.34
N ARG A 703 -22.59 -23.76 -19.41
CA ARG A 703 -22.16 -24.44 -20.65
C ARG A 703 -23.32 -24.47 -21.63
N ASP A 704 -23.10 -23.97 -22.84
CA ASP A 704 -24.01 -24.20 -23.96
C ASP A 704 -23.62 -25.48 -24.68
N LEU A 705 -24.49 -26.49 -24.64
CA LEU A 705 -24.25 -27.77 -25.31
C LEU A 705 -24.55 -27.73 -26.82
N ARG A 706 -25.19 -26.65 -27.30
CA ARG A 706 -25.60 -26.49 -28.71
C ARG A 706 -24.74 -25.50 -29.48
N ALA A 707 -23.76 -24.90 -28.82
CA ALA A 707 -22.76 -24.04 -29.45
C ALA A 707 -21.63 -24.88 -30.06
N LEU A 708 -20.83 -24.26 -30.92
CA LEU A 708 -19.64 -24.88 -31.50
C LEU A 708 -18.68 -25.38 -30.39
N ASP A 709 -18.27 -26.65 -30.46
CA ASP A 709 -17.33 -27.27 -29.52
C ASP A 709 -16.25 -28.06 -30.29
N ILE A 710 -15.07 -28.18 -29.69
CA ILE A 710 -13.98 -29.02 -30.18
C ILE A 710 -13.53 -29.96 -29.05
N LYS A 711 -13.61 -31.27 -29.32
CA LYS A 711 -13.07 -32.34 -28.46
C LYS A 711 -11.70 -32.77 -28.97
N LEU A 712 -10.84 -33.19 -28.05
CA LEU A 712 -9.50 -33.68 -28.35
C LEU A 712 -9.43 -35.19 -28.03
N ARG A 713 -8.99 -36.01 -28.98
CA ARG A 713 -8.94 -37.47 -28.87
C ARG A 713 -7.56 -38.02 -29.27
N GLN A 714 -7.23 -39.19 -28.74
CA GLN A 714 -6.08 -39.96 -29.22
C GLN A 714 -6.43 -40.67 -30.54
N PRO A 715 -5.44 -40.91 -31.43
CA PRO A 715 -5.66 -41.68 -32.65
C PRO A 715 -5.98 -43.15 -32.33
N GLU A 716 -6.70 -43.83 -33.22
CA GLU A 716 -7.12 -45.23 -33.04
C GLU A 716 -5.94 -46.21 -33.09
N ARG A 717 -4.86 -45.83 -33.79
CA ARG A 717 -3.63 -46.62 -33.93
C ARG A 717 -2.43 -45.84 -33.42
N VAL A 718 -1.70 -46.40 -32.46
CA VAL A 718 -0.49 -45.82 -31.87
C VAL A 718 0.69 -46.73 -32.11
N GLN A 719 1.69 -46.25 -32.84
CA GLN A 719 2.94 -46.97 -33.10
C GLN A 719 4.09 -46.30 -32.37
N LEU A 720 4.73 -47.02 -31.44
CA LEU A 720 5.94 -46.54 -30.78
C LEU A 720 7.08 -46.43 -31.80
N GLY A 721 7.72 -45.25 -31.86
CA GLY A 721 8.77 -44.93 -32.82
C GLY A 721 8.30 -44.14 -34.06
N ALA A 722 6.99 -44.00 -34.28
CA ALA A 722 6.42 -43.10 -35.28
C ALA A 722 6.10 -41.70 -34.69
N PRO A 723 5.99 -40.63 -35.49
CA PRO A 723 5.62 -39.31 -34.99
C PRO A 723 4.20 -39.33 -34.38
N PRO A 724 4.01 -38.84 -33.15
CA PRO A 724 2.71 -38.89 -32.49
C PRO A 724 1.72 -37.90 -33.13
N LYS A 725 0.46 -38.33 -33.22
CA LYS A 725 -0.67 -37.54 -33.76
C LYS A 725 -1.76 -37.38 -32.70
N MET A 726 -2.55 -36.31 -32.80
CA MET A 726 -3.78 -36.11 -32.02
C MET A 726 -4.96 -35.81 -32.96
N VAL A 727 -6.18 -36.14 -32.57
CA VAL A 727 -7.39 -35.93 -33.38
C VAL A 727 -8.26 -34.85 -32.76
N LEU A 728 -8.55 -33.79 -33.52
CA LEU A 728 -9.51 -32.75 -33.21
C LEU A 728 -10.87 -33.14 -33.78
N ALA A 729 -11.89 -33.26 -32.92
CA ALA A 729 -13.28 -33.50 -33.33
C ALA A 729 -14.08 -32.22 -33.11
N LEU A 730 -14.33 -31.47 -34.18
CA LEU A 730 -15.15 -30.25 -34.18
C LEU A 730 -16.62 -30.60 -34.39
N CYS A 731 -17.49 -30.02 -33.58
CA CYS A 731 -18.95 -30.10 -33.70
C CYS A 731 -19.48 -28.69 -33.93
N THR A 732 -20.22 -28.45 -35.03
CA THR A 732 -20.79 -27.13 -35.34
C THR A 732 -21.99 -26.75 -34.48
N GLY A 733 -22.70 -27.74 -33.92
CA GLY A 733 -23.88 -27.51 -33.10
C GLY A 733 -25.04 -26.95 -33.92
N ARG A 734 -25.82 -26.02 -33.34
CA ARG A 734 -27.08 -25.51 -33.94
C ARG A 734 -26.91 -24.56 -35.12
N ASN A 735 -25.71 -24.03 -35.36
CA ASN A 735 -25.48 -22.99 -36.36
C ASN A 735 -24.82 -23.54 -37.62
N ASP A 736 -25.21 -23.01 -38.78
CA ASP A 736 -24.40 -23.11 -40.00
C ASP A 736 -23.22 -22.14 -39.87
N VAL A 737 -22.00 -22.67 -40.01
CA VAL A 737 -20.75 -21.95 -39.78
C VAL A 737 -20.06 -21.70 -41.11
N SER A 738 -20.00 -20.43 -41.52
CA SER A 738 -19.42 -20.03 -42.80
C SER A 738 -17.89 -20.14 -42.80
N LYS A 739 -17.26 -19.78 -41.69
CA LYS A 739 -15.80 -19.88 -41.51
C LYS A 739 -15.48 -20.15 -40.06
N ALA A 740 -14.62 -21.14 -39.79
CA ALA A 740 -13.99 -21.37 -38.50
C ALA A 740 -12.47 -21.44 -38.65
N MET A 741 -11.76 -20.65 -37.83
CA MET A 741 -10.31 -20.63 -37.77
C MET A 741 -9.87 -21.15 -36.40
N ILE A 742 -9.17 -22.28 -36.41
CA ILE A 742 -8.73 -23.01 -35.23
C ILE A 742 -7.23 -22.75 -35.02
N ARG A 743 -6.87 -22.27 -33.83
CA ARG A 743 -5.49 -22.09 -33.37
C ARG A 743 -5.21 -22.96 -32.17
N LEU A 744 -4.07 -23.63 -32.18
CA LEU A 744 -3.64 -24.54 -31.12
C LEU A 744 -2.46 -23.92 -30.36
N ALA A 745 -2.62 -23.73 -29.06
CA ALA A 745 -1.52 -23.33 -28.19
C ALA A 745 -1.00 -24.53 -27.41
N ALA A 746 0.32 -24.75 -27.52
CA ALA A 746 1.02 -25.86 -26.89
C ALA A 746 1.56 -25.50 -25.49
N PRO A 747 1.65 -26.47 -24.58
CA PRO A 747 2.45 -26.32 -23.36
C PRO A 747 3.95 -26.30 -23.68
N ALA A 748 4.75 -25.71 -22.79
CA ALA A 748 6.18 -25.51 -23.01
C ALA A 748 6.90 -26.83 -23.36
N GLY A 749 7.56 -26.86 -24.53
CA GLY A 749 8.31 -28.03 -25.02
C GLY A 749 7.57 -28.89 -26.05
N VAL A 750 6.28 -28.66 -26.33
CA VAL A 750 5.55 -29.34 -27.41
C VAL A 750 5.27 -28.37 -28.56
N GLN A 751 5.40 -28.85 -29.80
CA GLN A 751 5.06 -28.11 -31.03
C GLN A 751 4.02 -28.90 -31.84
N PHE A 752 3.02 -28.20 -32.38
CA PHE A 752 2.01 -28.77 -33.29
C PHE A 752 2.40 -28.47 -34.73
N TYR A 753 2.45 -29.50 -35.57
CA TYR A 753 2.77 -29.37 -36.99
C TYR A 753 1.48 -29.22 -37.80
N VAL A 754 0.85 -28.04 -37.69
CA VAL A 754 -0.46 -27.75 -38.30
C VAL A 754 -0.42 -27.88 -39.83
N ASP A 755 0.72 -27.59 -40.46
CA ASP A 755 0.89 -27.71 -41.91
C ASP A 755 0.83 -29.16 -42.41
N GLN A 756 0.98 -30.14 -41.50
CA GLN A 756 0.86 -31.58 -41.77
C GLN A 756 -0.47 -32.16 -41.28
N ALA A 757 -1.46 -31.30 -40.99
CA ALA A 757 -2.77 -31.75 -40.56
C ALA A 757 -3.56 -32.40 -41.72
N GLU A 758 -4.25 -33.49 -41.43
CA GLU A 758 -5.02 -34.28 -42.42
C GLU A 758 -6.48 -34.38 -41.97
N LEU A 759 -7.41 -34.16 -42.91
CA LEU A 759 -8.85 -34.35 -42.68
C LEU A 759 -9.17 -35.85 -42.71
N GLU A 760 -9.74 -36.40 -41.62
CA GLU A 760 -10.15 -37.81 -41.54
C GLU A 760 -11.62 -38.03 -41.96
N THR A 761 -12.42 -36.96 -42.07
CA THR A 761 -13.82 -37.03 -42.50
C THR A 761 -13.92 -37.08 -44.02
N GLU A 762 -14.58 -38.11 -44.57
CA GLU A 762 -14.89 -38.25 -46.00
C GLU A 762 -16.13 -37.42 -46.39
N ASP A 763 -16.07 -36.08 -46.31
CA ASP A 763 -17.12 -35.18 -46.81
C ASP A 763 -16.53 -34.20 -47.83
N GLU A 764 -16.96 -34.33 -49.10
CA GLU A 764 -16.44 -33.54 -50.23
C GLU A 764 -16.86 -32.06 -50.19
N ASN A 765 -17.84 -31.69 -49.36
CA ASN A 765 -18.37 -30.32 -49.31
C ASN A 765 -17.59 -29.38 -48.37
N ILE A 766 -16.64 -29.90 -47.58
CA ILE A 766 -15.90 -29.12 -46.58
C ILE A 766 -14.54 -28.70 -47.14
N THR A 767 -14.32 -27.40 -47.25
CA THR A 767 -13.03 -26.84 -47.66
C THR A 767 -12.08 -26.77 -46.48
N PHE A 768 -10.93 -27.44 -46.59
CA PHE A 768 -9.87 -27.53 -45.58
C PHE A 768 -8.59 -26.84 -46.07
N GLU A 769 -8.14 -25.82 -45.33
CA GLU A 769 -6.90 -25.10 -45.62
C GLU A 769 -6.07 -24.87 -44.35
N THR A 770 -4.74 -24.87 -44.47
CA THR A 770 -3.81 -24.52 -43.39
C THR A 770 -3.09 -23.22 -43.75
N VAL A 771 -3.21 -22.21 -42.88
CA VAL A 771 -2.64 -20.86 -43.11
C VAL A 771 -2.00 -20.34 -41.82
N ASP A 772 -0.73 -19.95 -41.89
CA ASP A 772 0.03 -19.34 -40.79
C ASP A 772 -0.11 -20.08 -39.45
N GLY A 773 -0.01 -21.42 -39.46
CA GLY A 773 -0.14 -22.25 -38.25
C GLY A 773 -1.57 -22.33 -37.67
N SER A 774 -2.58 -21.96 -38.45
CA SER A 774 -4.02 -22.08 -38.13
C SER A 774 -4.71 -23.02 -39.11
N ILE A 775 -5.73 -23.75 -38.64
CA ILE A 775 -6.59 -24.60 -39.47
C ILE A 775 -7.84 -23.81 -39.83
N ILE A 776 -8.17 -23.70 -41.10
CA ILE A 776 -9.36 -22.99 -41.60
C ILE A 776 -10.32 -24.02 -42.20
N LEU A 777 -11.55 -24.00 -41.71
CA LEU A 777 -12.68 -24.73 -42.26
C LEU A 777 -13.72 -23.75 -42.79
N LEU A 778 -14.26 -24.03 -43.96
CA LEU A 778 -15.30 -23.22 -44.60
C LEU A 778 -16.56 -24.05 -44.84
N ASP A 779 -17.70 -23.35 -44.87
CA ASP A 779 -19.00 -23.88 -45.32
C ASP A 779 -19.47 -25.15 -44.59
N MET A 780 -19.48 -25.12 -43.25
CA MET A 780 -19.92 -26.26 -42.44
C MET A 780 -21.40 -26.16 -42.06
N HIS A 781 -22.16 -27.22 -42.32
CA HIS A 781 -23.57 -27.30 -41.94
C HIS A 781 -23.78 -27.51 -40.44
N LYS A 782 -24.96 -27.14 -39.94
CA LYS A 782 -25.40 -27.47 -38.58
C LYS A 782 -25.34 -28.99 -38.30
N ASP A 783 -25.09 -29.34 -37.04
CA ASP A 783 -24.99 -30.72 -36.53
C ASP A 783 -23.96 -31.61 -37.25
N THR A 784 -22.90 -31.02 -37.83
CA THR A 784 -21.80 -31.76 -38.46
C THR A 784 -20.64 -32.00 -37.50
N ALA A 785 -20.02 -33.17 -37.60
CA ALA A 785 -18.86 -33.57 -36.81
C ALA A 785 -17.64 -33.83 -37.73
N ILE A 786 -16.61 -33.01 -37.58
CA ILE A 786 -15.43 -33.00 -38.46
C ILE A 786 -14.21 -33.48 -37.66
N ARG A 787 -13.45 -34.44 -38.20
CA ARG A 787 -12.27 -35.02 -37.57
C ARG A 787 -11.01 -34.61 -38.32
N ILE A 788 -10.05 -34.02 -37.61
CA ILE A 788 -8.78 -33.56 -38.17
C ILE A 788 -7.64 -34.15 -37.35
N SER A 789 -6.72 -34.86 -38.00
CA SER A 789 -5.50 -35.36 -37.37
C SER A 789 -4.39 -34.31 -37.44
N VAL A 790 -3.69 -34.07 -36.34
CA VAL A 790 -2.60 -33.08 -36.23
C VAL A 790 -1.37 -33.74 -35.61
N PRO A 791 -0.24 -33.84 -36.32
CA PRO A 791 1.02 -34.32 -35.76
C PRO A 791 1.61 -33.36 -34.71
N HIS A 792 2.30 -33.88 -33.71
CA HIS A 792 2.97 -33.09 -32.69
C HIS A 792 4.38 -33.61 -32.36
N SER A 793 5.21 -32.76 -31.76
CA SER A 793 6.54 -33.15 -31.26
C SER A 793 6.43 -34.08 -30.04
N ASP A 794 7.54 -34.66 -29.58
CA ASP A 794 7.54 -35.55 -28.43
C ASP A 794 6.92 -34.89 -27.19
N ALA A 795 5.90 -35.55 -26.61
CA ALA A 795 5.18 -35.13 -25.43
C ALA A 795 5.34 -36.13 -24.26
N SER A 796 6.32 -37.05 -24.35
CA SER A 796 6.57 -38.10 -23.36
C SER A 796 6.92 -37.57 -21.96
N ALA A 797 7.40 -36.33 -21.84
CA ALA A 797 7.61 -35.66 -20.57
C ALA A 797 6.31 -35.38 -19.79
N PHE A 798 5.17 -35.38 -20.47
CA PHE A 798 3.85 -35.13 -19.90
C PHE A 798 3.08 -36.45 -19.81
N HIS A 799 2.45 -36.72 -18.66
CA HIS A 799 1.45 -37.81 -18.54
C HIS A 799 0.16 -37.44 -19.29
N SER A 800 -0.21 -36.17 -19.18
CA SER A 800 -1.35 -35.56 -19.87
C SER A 800 -0.95 -34.18 -20.38
N MET A 801 -1.27 -33.88 -21.63
CA MET A 801 -0.99 -32.62 -22.28
C MET A 801 -2.24 -31.72 -22.27
N ARG A 802 -2.07 -30.48 -21.79
CA ARG A 802 -3.10 -29.45 -21.88
C ARG A 802 -2.95 -28.66 -23.17
N VAL A 803 -3.99 -28.64 -24.00
CA VAL A 803 -4.03 -27.89 -25.26
C VAL A 803 -5.08 -26.79 -25.13
N VAL A 804 -4.71 -25.54 -25.38
CA VAL A 804 -5.67 -24.43 -25.44
C VAL A 804 -6.04 -24.22 -26.90
N ILE A 805 -7.27 -24.56 -27.24
CA ILE A 805 -7.81 -24.44 -28.59
C ILE A 805 -8.57 -23.12 -28.66
N THR A 806 -8.17 -22.22 -29.55
CA THR A 806 -8.91 -20.97 -29.80
C THR A 806 -9.60 -21.09 -31.15
N VAL A 807 -10.91 -20.84 -31.17
CA VAL A 807 -11.71 -20.89 -32.39
C VAL A 807 -12.31 -19.52 -32.62
N ASP A 808 -11.96 -18.91 -33.75
CA ASP A 808 -12.61 -17.71 -34.26
C ASP A 808 -13.56 -18.14 -35.39
N TYR A 809 -14.87 -18.02 -35.18
CA TYR A 809 -15.86 -18.46 -36.18
C TYR A 809 -16.95 -17.42 -36.45
N VAL A 810 -17.52 -17.52 -37.64
CA VAL A 810 -18.63 -16.69 -38.11
C VAL A 810 -19.77 -17.62 -38.53
N THR A 811 -20.98 -17.30 -38.10
CA THR A 811 -22.20 -18.03 -38.46
C THR A 811 -22.86 -17.39 -39.67
N THR A 812 -23.48 -18.17 -40.53
CA THR A 812 -24.14 -17.68 -41.76
C THR A 812 -25.23 -16.65 -41.48
N GLU A 813 -25.95 -16.78 -40.36
CA GLU A 813 -27.02 -15.85 -39.95
C GLU A 813 -26.51 -14.48 -39.46
N GLU A 814 -25.30 -14.40 -38.92
CA GLU A 814 -24.72 -13.19 -38.31
C GLU A 814 -23.29 -12.93 -38.84
N PRO A 815 -23.14 -12.51 -40.12
CA PRO A 815 -21.82 -12.37 -40.75
C PRO A 815 -20.97 -11.23 -40.19
N THR A 816 -21.57 -10.28 -39.48
CA THR A 816 -20.88 -9.12 -38.87
C THR A 816 -20.28 -9.44 -37.49
N ILE A 817 -20.59 -10.59 -36.90
CA ILE A 817 -20.17 -10.94 -35.54
C ILE A 817 -19.18 -12.10 -35.61
N THR A 818 -17.90 -11.81 -35.35
CA THR A 818 -16.88 -12.84 -35.13
C THR A 818 -16.97 -13.33 -33.69
N ARG A 819 -17.21 -14.63 -33.51
CA ARG A 819 -17.24 -15.27 -32.19
C ARG A 819 -15.90 -15.91 -31.90
N THR A 820 -15.33 -15.60 -30.75
CA THR A 820 -14.10 -16.24 -30.25
C THR A 820 -14.43 -17.12 -29.06
N VAL A 821 -14.00 -18.37 -29.11
CA VAL A 821 -14.16 -19.34 -28.03
C VAL A 821 -12.81 -19.94 -27.66
N HIS A 822 -12.52 -19.98 -26.36
CA HIS A 822 -11.31 -20.59 -25.82
C HIS A 822 -11.65 -21.90 -25.11
N LEU A 823 -11.18 -23.01 -25.66
CA LEU A 823 -11.46 -24.37 -25.21
C LEU A 823 -10.18 -25.01 -24.68
N PRO A 824 -9.90 -24.94 -23.37
CA PRO A 824 -8.85 -25.75 -22.77
C PRO A 824 -9.30 -27.22 -22.78
N ARG A 825 -8.47 -28.10 -23.37
CA ARG A 825 -8.69 -29.54 -23.44
C ARG A 825 -7.45 -30.29 -22.93
N MET A 826 -7.68 -31.44 -22.31
CA MET A 826 -6.61 -32.33 -21.84
C MET A 826 -6.63 -33.59 -22.69
N ILE A 827 -5.47 -34.01 -23.19
CA ILE A 827 -5.27 -35.31 -23.83
C ILE A 827 -4.25 -36.11 -23.04
N GLN A 828 -4.51 -37.40 -22.84
CA GLN A 828 -3.52 -38.30 -22.24
C GLN A 828 -2.44 -38.58 -23.29
N THR A 829 -1.18 -38.46 -22.91
CA THR A 829 -0.03 -38.74 -23.79
C THR A 829 0.68 -40.03 -23.38
N ALA A 830 0.51 -40.47 -22.12
CA ALA A 830 0.98 -41.77 -21.67
C ALA A 830 0.18 -42.92 -22.32
N LEU A 831 0.89 -44.02 -22.62
CA LEU A 831 0.26 -45.25 -23.07
C LEU A 831 -0.59 -45.86 -21.93
N PRO A 832 -1.77 -46.42 -22.25
CA PRO A 832 -2.69 -46.96 -21.25
C PRO A 832 -2.23 -48.33 -20.70
N LEU A 833 -1.25 -48.97 -21.35
CA LEU A 833 -0.72 -50.29 -21.01
C LEU A 833 0.79 -50.22 -20.73
N ALA A 834 1.24 -50.92 -19.69
CA ALA A 834 2.62 -51.25 -19.42
C ALA A 834 2.89 -52.69 -19.85
N VAL A 835 4.05 -52.92 -20.47
CA VAL A 835 4.45 -54.24 -21.00
C VAL A 835 5.75 -54.66 -20.33
N ASN A 836 5.70 -55.78 -19.60
CA ASN A 836 6.88 -56.43 -19.06
C ASN A 836 7.20 -57.70 -19.86
N VAL A 837 8.47 -57.89 -20.23
CA VAL A 837 8.93 -58.98 -21.09
C VAL A 837 9.87 -59.88 -20.30
N GLU A 838 9.60 -61.19 -20.31
CA GLU A 838 10.48 -62.19 -19.72
C GLU A 838 10.81 -63.29 -20.72
N ASP A 839 12.09 -63.60 -20.85
CA ASP A 839 12.63 -64.52 -21.83
C ASP A 839 13.24 -65.76 -21.17
N PHE A 840 12.82 -66.94 -21.63
CA PHE A 840 13.30 -68.22 -21.13
C PHE A 840 13.93 -69.03 -22.27
N PHE A 841 15.25 -69.18 -22.26
CA PHE A 841 15.96 -69.91 -23.29
C PHE A 841 15.99 -71.42 -22.99
N ARG A 842 15.62 -72.26 -23.95
CA ARG A 842 15.56 -73.73 -23.83
C ARG A 842 16.10 -74.38 -25.11
N GLY A 843 17.40 -74.62 -25.15
CA GLY A 843 18.07 -75.20 -26.32
C GLY A 843 17.87 -74.33 -27.56
N THR A 844 17.21 -74.84 -28.60
CA THR A 844 16.90 -74.08 -29.84
C THR A 844 15.64 -73.23 -29.76
N ARG A 845 14.90 -73.29 -28.64
CA ARG A 845 13.62 -72.59 -28.45
C ARG A 845 13.75 -71.48 -27.41
N LEU A 846 13.09 -70.36 -27.66
CA LEU A 846 12.94 -69.24 -26.73
C LEU A 846 11.47 -69.11 -26.39
N PHE A 847 11.14 -69.04 -25.10
CA PHE A 847 9.79 -68.72 -24.64
C PHE A 847 9.78 -67.30 -24.11
N THR A 848 9.04 -66.41 -24.78
CA THR A 848 8.89 -65.01 -24.38
C THR A 848 7.51 -64.80 -23.78
N ARG A 849 7.47 -64.34 -22.53
CA ARG A 849 6.26 -64.04 -21.78
C ARG A 849 6.06 -62.52 -21.71
N PHE A 850 5.02 -62.02 -22.37
CA PHE A 850 4.55 -60.65 -22.22
C PHE A 850 3.51 -60.57 -21.11
N THR A 851 3.79 -59.75 -20.11
CA THR A 851 2.87 -59.43 -19.03
C THR A 851 2.36 -58.01 -19.27
N LEU A 852 1.09 -57.89 -19.64
CA LEU A 852 0.40 -56.62 -19.87
C LEU A 852 -0.33 -56.21 -18.59
N SER A 853 -0.07 -55.00 -18.11
CA SER A 853 -0.80 -54.36 -17.00
C SER A 853 -1.24 -52.96 -17.40
N THR A 854 -2.27 -52.41 -16.75
CA THR A 854 -2.70 -51.04 -17.03
C THR A 854 -1.81 -50.05 -16.27
N THR A 855 -1.53 -48.89 -16.86
CA THR A 855 -0.73 -47.82 -16.22
C THR A 855 -1.53 -47.00 -15.21
N SER A 856 -2.86 -47.06 -15.30
CA SER A 856 -3.80 -46.37 -14.42
C SER A 856 -4.80 -47.36 -13.80
N HIS A 857 -5.65 -46.87 -12.90
CA HIS A 857 -6.79 -47.63 -12.34
C HIS A 857 -7.88 -47.97 -13.37
N GLN A 858 -7.74 -47.55 -14.62
CA GLN A 858 -8.71 -47.86 -15.68
C GLN A 858 -8.59 -49.32 -16.10
N HIS A 859 -9.75 -49.96 -16.33
CA HIS A 859 -9.82 -51.33 -16.82
C HIS A 859 -9.69 -51.32 -18.35
N ILE A 860 -8.88 -52.25 -18.89
CA ILE A 860 -8.63 -52.36 -20.33
C ILE A 860 -9.01 -53.75 -20.80
N ARG A 861 -9.76 -53.83 -21.89
CA ARG A 861 -10.11 -55.09 -22.57
C ARG A 861 -9.09 -55.37 -23.66
N ILE A 862 -8.53 -56.57 -23.69
CA ILE A 862 -7.58 -57.03 -24.72
C ILE A 862 -8.26 -58.10 -25.56
N LYS A 863 -8.46 -57.81 -26.86
CA LYS A 863 -9.01 -58.76 -27.84
C LYS A 863 -7.96 -59.78 -28.26
N GLY A 864 -6.74 -59.30 -28.52
CA GLY A 864 -5.68 -60.14 -29.06
C GLY A 864 -4.31 -59.52 -28.93
N THR A 865 -3.32 -60.39 -28.88
CA THR A 865 -1.89 -60.06 -28.96
C THR A 865 -1.26 -60.91 -30.04
N GLU A 866 -0.50 -60.27 -30.93
CA GLU A 866 0.22 -60.91 -32.02
C GLU A 866 1.67 -60.43 -32.02
N LEU A 867 2.61 -61.37 -32.19
CA LEU A 867 4.02 -61.06 -32.32
C LEU A 867 4.42 -61.32 -33.77
N ARG A 868 4.70 -60.27 -34.53
CA ARG A 868 5.00 -60.32 -35.96
C ARG A 868 6.48 -59.97 -36.19
N SER A 869 7.12 -60.66 -37.12
CA SER A 869 8.42 -60.21 -37.64
C SER A 869 8.22 -59.21 -38.77
N THR A 870 9.18 -58.31 -38.97
CA THR A 870 9.12 -57.27 -40.00
C THR A 870 9.10 -57.88 -41.41
N ASN A 871 9.75 -59.04 -41.61
CA ASN A 871 9.78 -59.80 -42.87
C ASN A 871 9.29 -61.25 -42.68
N ALA A 872 7.98 -61.48 -42.81
CA ALA A 872 7.34 -62.77 -42.52
C ALA A 872 7.85 -64.01 -43.32
N ASN A 873 8.64 -63.83 -44.39
CA ASN A 873 8.99 -64.90 -45.33
C ASN A 873 10.46 -65.37 -45.32
N ASP A 874 11.41 -64.73 -44.61
CA ASP A 874 12.84 -65.14 -44.68
C ASP A 874 13.63 -65.19 -43.33
N ASP A 875 13.01 -64.81 -42.22
CA ASP A 875 13.73 -64.53 -40.94
C ASP A 875 14.20 -65.77 -40.14
N GLY A 876 13.96 -66.99 -40.61
CA GLY A 876 14.43 -68.21 -39.93
C GLY A 876 13.87 -68.44 -38.52
N LEU A 877 12.93 -67.60 -38.06
CA LEU A 877 12.22 -67.64 -36.78
C LEU A 877 10.79 -68.11 -36.98
N LYS A 878 10.42 -69.22 -36.34
CA LYS A 878 9.02 -69.69 -36.29
C LYS A 878 8.40 -69.22 -34.98
N ILE A 879 7.48 -68.27 -35.06
CA ILE A 879 6.74 -67.75 -33.90
C ILE A 879 5.46 -68.57 -33.73
N THR A 880 5.25 -69.10 -32.54
CA THR A 880 4.06 -69.88 -32.18
C THR A 880 3.46 -69.31 -30.90
N LYS A 881 2.18 -68.91 -30.95
CA LYS A 881 1.44 -68.45 -29.78
C LYS A 881 0.98 -69.66 -28.97
N SER A 882 1.18 -69.64 -27.65
CA SER A 882 0.62 -70.67 -26.77
C SER A 882 -0.89 -70.42 -26.63
N ILE A 883 -1.71 -71.22 -27.32
CA ILE A 883 -3.16 -71.05 -27.36
C ILE A 883 -3.81 -71.68 -26.12
N VAL A 884 -4.69 -70.93 -25.45
CA VAL A 884 -5.80 -71.49 -24.66
C VAL A 884 -7.00 -71.61 -25.60
N GLN A 885 -7.69 -72.76 -25.63
CA GLN A 885 -8.70 -73.17 -26.62
C GLN A 885 -9.95 -72.26 -26.78
N GLN A 886 -10.02 -71.08 -26.14
CA GLN A 886 -11.12 -70.12 -26.31
C GLN A 886 -10.55 -68.70 -26.40
N SER A 887 -10.76 -68.03 -27.53
CA SER A 887 -10.45 -66.60 -27.73
C SER A 887 -11.39 -65.73 -26.90
N ARG A 888 -11.13 -65.59 -25.61
CA ARG A 888 -11.87 -64.70 -24.72
C ARG A 888 -11.18 -63.35 -24.61
N VAL A 889 -11.96 -62.28 -24.70
CA VAL A 889 -11.50 -60.92 -24.38
C VAL A 889 -11.06 -60.89 -22.91
N VAL A 890 -9.81 -60.49 -22.66
CA VAL A 890 -9.23 -60.47 -21.31
C VAL A 890 -9.32 -59.06 -20.74
N THR A 891 -9.87 -58.92 -19.53
CA THR A 891 -9.75 -57.66 -18.78
C THR A 891 -8.41 -57.64 -18.06
N VAL A 892 -7.67 -56.56 -18.26
CA VAL A 892 -6.40 -56.29 -17.61
C VAL A 892 -6.57 -55.09 -16.68
N THR A 893 -6.02 -55.22 -15.48
CA THR A 893 -5.90 -54.17 -14.45
C THR A 893 -4.50 -54.21 -13.84
N PRO A 894 -4.09 -53.28 -12.96
CA PRO A 894 -2.78 -53.34 -12.32
C PRO A 894 -2.67 -54.56 -11.37
N GLU A 895 -3.78 -54.94 -10.73
CA GLU A 895 -3.87 -56.08 -9.82
C GLU A 895 -3.97 -57.43 -10.56
N GLN A 896 -4.58 -57.42 -11.75
CA GLN A 896 -4.78 -58.59 -12.59
C GLN A 896 -4.12 -58.42 -13.97
N PRO A 897 -2.79 -58.61 -14.07
CA PRO A 897 -2.09 -58.48 -15.34
C PRO A 897 -2.36 -59.68 -16.28
N GLY A 898 -2.52 -59.40 -17.56
CA GLY A 898 -2.68 -60.41 -18.61
C GLY A 898 -1.34 -60.99 -19.03
N ARG A 899 -1.21 -62.33 -19.06
CA ARG A 899 0.04 -63.02 -19.44
C ARG A 899 -0.12 -63.72 -20.79
N PHE A 900 0.73 -63.36 -21.75
CA PHE A 900 0.71 -63.89 -23.11
C PHE A 900 2.07 -64.51 -23.43
N LEU A 901 2.09 -65.82 -23.72
CA LEU A 901 3.32 -66.60 -23.94
C LEU A 901 3.48 -66.93 -25.42
N PHE A 902 4.64 -66.61 -25.97
CA PHE A 902 5.05 -66.93 -27.33
C PHE A 902 6.28 -67.83 -27.31
N GLN A 903 6.30 -68.85 -28.16
CA GLN A 903 7.45 -69.70 -28.39
C GLN A 903 8.07 -69.33 -29.75
N LEU A 904 9.35 -69.00 -29.74
CA LEU A 904 10.17 -68.69 -30.89
C LEU A 904 11.14 -69.84 -31.14
N ASP A 905 11.12 -70.43 -32.33
CA ASP A 905 12.07 -71.46 -32.76
C ASP A 905 13.01 -70.85 -33.80
N SER A 906 14.29 -70.71 -33.47
CA SER A 906 15.30 -70.07 -34.33
C SER A 906 16.15 -71.13 -35.02
N LYS A 907 16.37 -70.99 -36.33
CA LYS A 907 17.50 -71.67 -37.00
C LYS A 907 18.83 -71.03 -36.54
N LYS A 908 19.88 -71.83 -36.37
CA LYS A 908 21.20 -71.37 -35.89
C LYS A 908 21.87 -70.47 -36.94
N GLY A 909 22.41 -69.31 -36.54
CA GLY A 909 23.35 -68.52 -37.35
C GLY A 909 22.78 -67.55 -38.40
N LYS A 910 21.50 -67.15 -38.33
CA LYS A 910 20.95 -66.03 -39.13
C LYS A 910 20.82 -64.76 -38.28
N GLU A 911 21.06 -63.59 -38.87
CA GLU A 911 20.65 -62.30 -38.27
C GLU A 911 19.13 -62.29 -38.05
N ARG A 912 18.69 -61.67 -36.96
CA ARG A 912 17.30 -61.72 -36.50
C ARG A 912 16.72 -60.31 -36.56
N ASP A 913 15.72 -60.11 -37.41
CA ASP A 913 14.99 -58.85 -37.53
C ASP A 913 14.20 -58.51 -36.25
N PRO A 914 13.95 -57.21 -35.99
CA PRO A 914 13.13 -56.79 -34.86
C PRO A 914 11.70 -57.29 -35.00
N LEU A 915 11.10 -57.58 -33.85
CA LEU A 915 9.74 -58.05 -33.70
C LEU A 915 8.81 -56.88 -33.37
N HIS A 916 7.56 -56.97 -33.81
CA HIS A 916 6.50 -56.03 -33.47
C HIS A 916 5.41 -56.75 -32.70
N LEU A 917 5.17 -56.31 -31.46
CA LEU A 917 4.03 -56.76 -30.66
C LEU A 917 2.83 -55.86 -30.99
N HIS A 918 1.84 -56.46 -31.64
CA HIS A 918 0.54 -55.85 -31.91
C HIS A 918 -0.42 -56.19 -30.78
N ILE A 919 -1.01 -55.16 -30.15
CA ILE A 919 -1.97 -55.30 -29.07
C ILE A 919 -3.26 -54.62 -29.52
N THR A 920 -4.32 -55.41 -29.68
CA THR A 920 -5.67 -54.89 -29.94
C THR A 920 -6.43 -54.76 -28.63
N TYR A 921 -6.82 -53.54 -28.28
CA TYR A 921 -7.38 -53.21 -26.97
C TYR A 921 -8.53 -52.19 -27.06
N ARG A 922 -9.33 -52.10 -25.99
CA ARG A 922 -10.37 -51.09 -25.81
C ARG A 922 -10.40 -50.64 -24.35
N MET A 923 -10.62 -49.35 -24.13
CA MET A 923 -10.78 -48.79 -22.77
C MET A 923 -12.21 -49.02 -22.28
N LEU A 924 -12.38 -49.42 -21.01
CA LEU A 924 -13.73 -49.65 -20.45
C LEU A 924 -14.63 -48.40 -20.52
N ARG A 925 -14.04 -47.21 -20.33
CA ARG A 925 -14.79 -45.93 -20.40
C ARG A 925 -15.39 -45.69 -21.79
N GLU A 926 -14.63 -45.97 -22.85
CA GLU A 926 -15.06 -45.76 -24.23
C GLU A 926 -16.16 -46.76 -24.62
N GLU A 927 -16.04 -48.00 -24.15
CA GLU A 927 -17.08 -49.02 -24.27
C GLU A 927 -18.39 -48.53 -23.63
N VAL A 928 -18.32 -48.06 -22.38
CA VAL A 928 -19.49 -47.58 -21.63
C VAL A 928 -20.10 -46.33 -22.28
N GLU A 929 -19.29 -45.39 -22.75
CA GLU A 929 -19.76 -44.20 -23.47
C GLU A 929 -20.51 -44.59 -24.74
N SER A 930 -19.97 -45.52 -25.53
CA SER A 930 -20.65 -46.04 -26.74
C SER A 930 -21.99 -46.72 -26.43
N PHE A 931 -22.08 -47.40 -25.29
CA PHE A 931 -23.32 -48.05 -24.85
C PHE A 931 -24.35 -47.06 -24.31
N ILE A 932 -23.93 -46.01 -23.62
CA ILE A 932 -24.81 -44.90 -23.23
C ILE A 932 -25.38 -44.22 -24.47
N GLU A 933 -24.53 -43.92 -25.45
CA GLU A 933 -24.96 -43.33 -26.72
C GLU A 933 -26.01 -44.21 -27.42
N ALA A 934 -25.71 -45.51 -27.61
CA ALA A 934 -26.65 -46.45 -28.23
C ALA A 934 -27.96 -46.60 -27.44
N ALA A 935 -27.90 -46.58 -26.10
CA ALA A 935 -29.09 -46.68 -25.25
C ALA A 935 -29.94 -45.40 -25.29
N VAL A 936 -29.32 -44.23 -25.35
CA VAL A 936 -30.01 -42.95 -25.55
C VAL A 936 -30.64 -42.90 -26.94
N ASP A 937 -29.95 -43.39 -27.96
CA ASP A 937 -30.48 -43.46 -29.33
C ASP A 937 -31.68 -44.42 -29.40
N GLU A 938 -31.61 -45.59 -28.76
CA GLU A 938 -32.74 -46.53 -28.63
C GLU A 938 -33.92 -45.89 -27.87
N ALA A 939 -33.65 -45.15 -26.79
CA ALA A 939 -34.69 -44.49 -26.00
C ALA A 939 -35.36 -43.31 -26.74
N LEU A 940 -34.59 -42.52 -27.50
CA LEU A 940 -35.10 -41.43 -28.34
C LEU A 940 -35.94 -41.94 -29.51
N LEU A 941 -35.59 -43.09 -30.08
CA LEU A 941 -36.41 -43.76 -31.10
C LEU A 941 -37.74 -44.27 -30.50
N ALA A 942 -37.73 -44.75 -29.26
CA ALA A 942 -38.93 -45.22 -28.56
C ALA A 942 -39.84 -44.08 -28.09
N GLN A 943 -39.26 -42.94 -27.66
CA GLN A 943 -39.97 -41.73 -27.27
C GLN A 943 -39.28 -40.49 -27.88
N PRO A 944 -39.75 -40.02 -29.04
CA PRO A 944 -39.26 -38.80 -29.64
C PRO A 944 -39.70 -37.60 -28.79
N SER A 945 -38.76 -36.98 -28.07
CA SER A 945 -38.99 -35.71 -27.38
C SER A 945 -38.53 -34.56 -28.26
N THR A 946 -39.40 -33.58 -28.51
CA THR A 946 -39.07 -32.37 -29.29
C THR A 946 -38.29 -31.32 -28.48
N THR A 947 -38.27 -31.43 -27.16
CA THR A 947 -37.66 -30.44 -26.25
C THR A 947 -36.30 -30.90 -25.71
N VAL A 948 -36.06 -32.21 -25.62
CA VAL A 948 -34.88 -32.79 -24.96
C VAL A 948 -33.88 -33.30 -25.99
N HIS A 949 -32.64 -32.80 -25.93
CA HIS A 949 -31.61 -33.05 -26.94
C HIS A 949 -30.71 -34.24 -26.54
N ARG A 950 -30.26 -35.03 -27.53
CA ARG A 950 -29.40 -36.22 -27.37
C ARG A 950 -28.21 -35.98 -26.45
N ASP A 951 -27.45 -34.92 -26.69
CA ASP A 951 -26.21 -34.66 -25.96
C ASP A 951 -26.43 -34.28 -24.49
N PHE A 952 -27.59 -33.68 -24.17
CA PHE A 952 -27.95 -33.43 -22.77
C PHE A 952 -28.18 -34.75 -22.02
N LEU A 953 -28.87 -35.70 -22.66
CA LEU A 953 -29.16 -37.01 -22.08
C LEU A 953 -27.86 -37.82 -21.87
N VAL A 954 -27.01 -37.89 -22.89
CA VAL A 954 -25.70 -38.58 -22.79
C VAL A 954 -24.85 -37.95 -21.69
N ASN A 955 -24.76 -36.61 -21.62
CA ASN A 955 -23.98 -35.95 -20.57
C ASN A 955 -24.55 -36.19 -19.16
N ALA A 956 -25.87 -36.33 -19.01
CA ALA A 956 -26.47 -36.66 -17.72
C ALA A 956 -26.03 -38.04 -17.22
N PHE A 957 -25.98 -39.04 -18.09
CA PHE A 957 -25.46 -40.38 -17.77
C PHE A 957 -23.96 -40.35 -17.45
N VAL A 958 -23.16 -39.64 -18.24
CA VAL A 958 -21.72 -39.50 -17.99
C VAL A 958 -21.45 -38.81 -16.65
N GLN A 959 -22.14 -37.71 -16.35
CA GLN A 959 -22.00 -37.01 -15.05
C GLN A 959 -22.42 -37.88 -13.87
N ALA A 960 -23.49 -38.68 -14.01
CA ALA A 960 -23.95 -39.60 -12.98
C ALA A 960 -22.91 -40.70 -12.69
N LEU A 961 -22.31 -41.29 -13.74
CA LEU A 961 -21.26 -42.31 -13.61
C LEU A 961 -19.91 -41.77 -13.12
N GLU A 962 -19.63 -40.48 -13.32
CA GLU A 962 -18.44 -39.83 -12.77
C GLU A 962 -18.54 -39.57 -11.26
N GLN A 963 -19.75 -39.55 -10.69
CA GLN A 963 -19.95 -39.32 -9.24
C GLN A 963 -19.71 -40.58 -8.40
N ASP A 964 -19.96 -41.77 -8.94
CA ASP A 964 -19.82 -43.06 -8.23
C ASP A 964 -19.10 -44.09 -9.10
N ALA A 965 -18.03 -44.69 -8.58
CA ALA A 965 -17.25 -45.71 -9.30
C ALA A 965 -17.70 -47.16 -9.01
N SER A 966 -18.71 -47.35 -8.15
CA SER A 966 -19.19 -48.68 -7.74
C SER A 966 -19.71 -49.56 -8.89
N TRP A 967 -20.11 -48.94 -10.00
CA TRP A 967 -20.60 -49.64 -11.19
C TRP A 967 -19.51 -50.44 -11.91
N VAL A 968 -18.22 -50.09 -11.77
CA VAL A 968 -17.12 -50.65 -12.57
C VAL A 968 -16.95 -52.16 -12.34
N ASP A 969 -16.95 -52.60 -11.08
CA ASP A 969 -16.76 -54.01 -10.73
C ASP A 969 -17.99 -54.84 -11.12
N LEU A 970 -19.19 -54.31 -10.86
CA LEU A 970 -20.45 -54.97 -11.21
C LEU A 970 -20.58 -55.12 -12.72
N TYR A 971 -20.30 -54.07 -13.48
CA TYR A 971 -20.28 -54.09 -14.94
C TYR A 971 -19.22 -55.05 -15.47
N GLY A 972 -18.02 -55.06 -14.86
CA GLY A 972 -16.92 -55.96 -15.23
C GLY A 972 -17.31 -57.44 -15.17
N VAL A 973 -18.15 -57.83 -14.21
CA VAL A 973 -18.60 -59.21 -13.97
C VAL A 973 -19.90 -59.56 -14.71
N THR A 974 -20.89 -58.65 -14.70
CA THR A 974 -22.26 -58.94 -15.18
C THR A 974 -22.54 -58.43 -16.59
N GLY A 975 -21.82 -57.41 -17.06
CA GLY A 975 -22.13 -56.68 -18.29
C GLY A 975 -23.33 -55.72 -18.19
N GLU A 976 -23.94 -55.58 -17.01
CA GLU A 976 -25.06 -54.67 -16.75
C GLU A 976 -24.55 -53.33 -16.20
N LEU A 977 -25.03 -52.22 -16.75
CA LEU A 977 -24.63 -50.87 -16.31
C LEU A 977 -25.75 -50.22 -15.50
N ASN A 978 -25.57 -50.17 -14.18
CA ASN A 978 -26.51 -49.50 -13.27
C ASN A 978 -26.04 -48.06 -12.98
N VAL A 979 -26.78 -47.06 -13.46
CA VAL A 979 -26.40 -45.64 -13.31
C VAL A 979 -27.15 -44.99 -12.14
N PRO A 980 -26.48 -44.62 -11.03
CA PRO A 980 -27.12 -43.98 -9.89
C PRO A 980 -27.34 -42.47 -10.12
N GLY A 981 -28.39 -41.89 -9.53
CA GLY A 981 -28.50 -40.42 -9.40
C GLY A 981 -28.95 -39.65 -10.65
N LEU A 982 -29.66 -40.29 -11.58
CA LEU A 982 -30.27 -39.58 -12.70
C LEU A 982 -31.36 -38.60 -12.24
N PRO A 983 -31.51 -37.41 -12.88
CA PRO A 983 -32.53 -36.43 -12.52
C PRO A 983 -33.95 -36.99 -12.67
N THR A 984 -34.72 -36.91 -11.59
CA THR A 984 -36.09 -37.45 -11.50
C THR A 984 -37.18 -36.47 -11.93
N ASP A 985 -36.84 -35.19 -12.11
CA ASP A 985 -37.79 -34.12 -12.43
C ASP A 985 -37.51 -33.52 -13.82
N GLY A 986 -38.57 -33.30 -14.61
CA GLY A 986 -38.52 -32.66 -15.94
C GLY A 986 -38.87 -33.59 -17.12
N GLU A 987 -39.11 -33.00 -18.30
CA GLU A 987 -39.50 -33.73 -19.52
C GLU A 987 -38.46 -34.78 -19.98
N ALA A 988 -37.19 -34.61 -19.60
CA ALA A 988 -36.10 -35.54 -19.89
C ALA A 988 -36.12 -36.82 -19.03
N SER A 989 -36.83 -36.83 -17.91
CA SER A 989 -36.75 -37.92 -16.93
C SER A 989 -37.28 -39.26 -17.47
N GLN A 990 -38.31 -39.21 -18.34
CA GLN A 990 -38.88 -40.43 -18.95
C GLN A 990 -37.92 -41.10 -19.94
N VAL A 991 -37.24 -40.31 -20.79
CA VAL A 991 -36.25 -40.82 -21.74
C VAL A 991 -35.01 -41.35 -21.02
N LEU A 992 -34.56 -40.68 -19.95
CA LEU A 992 -33.47 -41.16 -19.09
C LEU A 992 -33.82 -42.49 -18.41
N ALA A 993 -35.06 -42.67 -17.94
CA ALA A 993 -35.50 -43.93 -17.32
C ALA A 993 -35.51 -45.09 -18.33
N LEU A 994 -35.96 -44.86 -19.56
CA LEU A 994 -35.94 -45.87 -20.64
C LEU A 994 -34.51 -46.26 -21.03
N ALA A 995 -33.64 -45.27 -21.25
CA ALA A 995 -32.23 -45.53 -21.56
C ALA A 995 -31.52 -46.28 -20.41
N ALA A 996 -31.83 -45.96 -19.15
CA ALA A 996 -31.30 -46.69 -17.99
C ALA A 996 -31.76 -48.16 -17.95
N GLU A 997 -33.00 -48.46 -18.35
CA GLU A 997 -33.48 -49.85 -18.46
C GLU A 997 -32.79 -50.61 -19.60
N VAL A 998 -32.52 -49.96 -20.74
CA VAL A 998 -31.74 -50.57 -21.84
C VAL A 998 -30.33 -50.96 -21.37
N LEU A 999 -29.67 -50.07 -20.60
CA LEU A 999 -28.33 -50.29 -20.05
C LEU A 999 -28.25 -51.44 -19.03
N LYS A 1000 -29.37 -51.79 -18.37
CA LYS A 1000 -29.46 -52.92 -17.44
C LYS A 1000 -29.62 -54.29 -18.12
N ARG A 1001 -29.94 -54.36 -19.42
CA ARG A 1001 -30.21 -55.64 -20.10
C ARG A 1001 -28.98 -56.56 -20.22
N GLY A 1002 -27.78 -56.04 -19.95
CA GLY A 1002 -26.53 -56.78 -20.00
C GLY A 1002 -26.07 -57.02 -21.44
N ARG A 1003 -24.85 -56.62 -21.79
CA ARG A 1003 -24.23 -56.94 -23.10
C ARG A 1003 -22.90 -57.64 -22.91
N ARG A 1004 -22.59 -58.62 -23.77
CA ARG A 1004 -21.28 -59.28 -23.71
C ARG A 1004 -20.23 -58.40 -24.40
N PRO A 1005 -19.02 -58.26 -23.84
CA PRO A 1005 -17.94 -57.49 -24.47
C PRO A 1005 -17.58 -57.98 -25.88
N GLU A 1006 -17.84 -59.26 -26.17
CA GLU A 1006 -17.59 -59.94 -27.45
C GLU A 1006 -18.59 -59.56 -28.56
N GLU A 1007 -19.75 -58.98 -28.21
CA GLU A 1007 -20.81 -58.60 -29.16
C GLU A 1007 -20.55 -57.23 -29.82
N ASN A 1008 -19.61 -56.44 -29.30
CA ASN A 1008 -19.29 -55.11 -29.82
C ASN A 1008 -17.96 -55.11 -30.57
N GLU A 1009 -18.03 -55.11 -31.91
CA GLU A 1009 -16.90 -55.01 -32.84
C GLU A 1009 -16.43 -53.56 -33.08
N GLU A 1010 -17.12 -52.55 -32.55
CA GLU A 1010 -16.75 -51.16 -32.76
C GLU A 1010 -15.68 -50.68 -31.75
N HIS A 1011 -14.90 -49.69 -32.19
CA HIS A 1011 -13.96 -48.90 -31.36
C HIS A 1011 -12.76 -49.68 -30.76
N TRP A 1012 -12.23 -50.69 -31.46
CA TRP A 1012 -10.97 -51.33 -31.08
C TRP A 1012 -9.76 -50.50 -31.51
N ARG A 1013 -8.83 -50.28 -30.59
CA ARG A 1013 -7.56 -49.59 -30.83
C ARG A 1013 -6.41 -50.58 -31.00
N GLU A 1014 -5.36 -50.12 -31.66
CA GLU A 1014 -4.13 -50.91 -31.85
C GLU A 1014 -2.91 -50.16 -31.31
N ILE A 1015 -2.13 -50.85 -30.46
CA ILE A 1015 -0.77 -50.43 -30.09
C ILE A 1015 0.23 -51.36 -30.76
N VAL A 1016 1.26 -50.77 -31.37
CA VAL A 1016 2.40 -51.51 -31.97
C VAL A 1016 3.68 -51.16 -31.22
N ILE A 1017 4.31 -52.16 -30.60
CA ILE A 1017 5.55 -52.03 -29.83
C ILE A 1017 6.70 -52.73 -30.57
N PRO A 1018 7.75 -52.00 -31.01
CA PRO A 1018 8.95 -52.63 -31.56
C PRO A 1018 9.79 -53.26 -30.44
N LEU A 1019 10.33 -54.44 -30.71
CA LEU A 1019 11.07 -55.29 -29.77
C LEU A 1019 12.27 -55.93 -30.46
N ASP A 1020 13.40 -55.99 -29.77
CA ASP A 1020 14.57 -56.73 -30.24
C ASP A 1020 14.47 -58.21 -29.89
N VAL A 1021 15.08 -59.09 -30.70
CA VAL A 1021 15.14 -60.53 -30.37
C VAL A 1021 16.21 -60.78 -29.29
N PRO A 1022 15.86 -61.38 -28.14
CA PRO A 1022 16.80 -61.63 -27.05
C PRO A 1022 17.98 -62.50 -27.48
N GLN A 1023 19.17 -62.17 -26.98
CA GLN A 1023 20.42 -62.89 -27.25
C GLN A 1023 21.06 -63.40 -25.96
N MET A 1024 21.61 -64.61 -26.00
CA MET A 1024 22.27 -65.26 -24.86
C MET A 1024 23.51 -65.98 -25.35
N HIS A 1025 24.69 -65.62 -24.82
CA HIS A 1025 25.96 -66.16 -25.31
C HIS A 1025 26.07 -67.67 -25.05
N ILE A 1026 25.67 -68.11 -23.85
CA ILE A 1026 25.85 -69.50 -23.40
C ILE A 1026 24.59 -69.98 -22.68
N LEU A 1027 24.05 -71.11 -23.13
CA LEU A 1027 23.01 -71.86 -22.43
C LEU A 1027 23.64 -73.10 -21.79
N ALA A 1028 23.50 -73.25 -20.48
CA ALA A 1028 23.99 -74.40 -19.74
C ALA A 1028 22.81 -75.22 -19.20
N GLY A 1029 22.63 -76.45 -19.69
CA GLY A 1029 21.70 -77.43 -19.13
C GLY A 1029 22.40 -78.26 -18.06
N ALA A 1030 22.06 -78.07 -16.79
CA ALA A 1030 22.67 -78.80 -15.68
C ALA A 1030 21.76 -79.92 -15.17
N ARG A 1031 22.31 -81.13 -15.04
CA ARG A 1031 21.63 -82.33 -14.55
C ARG A 1031 22.47 -83.01 -13.48
N LEU A 1032 21.84 -83.32 -12.34
CA LEU A 1032 22.46 -84.13 -11.31
C LEU A 1032 21.79 -85.51 -11.28
N ARG A 1033 22.56 -86.58 -11.50
CA ARG A 1033 22.03 -87.96 -11.60
C ARG A 1033 22.63 -88.84 -10.52
N ILE A 1034 21.81 -89.48 -9.70
CA ILE A 1034 22.26 -90.42 -8.66
C ILE A 1034 22.71 -91.76 -9.27
N LEU A 1035 23.83 -92.30 -8.79
CA LEU A 1035 24.40 -93.58 -9.20
C LEU A 1035 24.05 -94.70 -8.18
N PRO A 1036 23.79 -95.94 -8.62
CA PRO A 1036 23.53 -97.08 -7.73
C PRO A 1036 24.75 -97.56 -6.93
N SER A 1037 25.97 -97.42 -7.47
CA SER A 1037 27.22 -97.78 -6.79
C SER A 1037 28.36 -96.84 -7.19
N PRO A 1038 29.40 -96.66 -6.34
CA PRO A 1038 30.50 -95.72 -6.59
C PRO A 1038 31.46 -96.13 -7.72
N PHE A 1039 31.35 -97.36 -8.23
CA PHE A 1039 32.22 -97.92 -9.29
C PHE A 1039 31.46 -98.29 -10.57
N SER A 1040 30.15 -98.01 -10.67
CA SER A 1040 29.41 -98.28 -11.90
C SER A 1040 29.63 -97.19 -12.94
N SER A 1041 30.42 -97.49 -13.99
CA SER A 1041 30.56 -96.64 -15.17
C SER A 1041 29.56 -96.98 -16.30
N SER A 1042 28.51 -97.78 -16.03
CA SER A 1042 27.50 -98.15 -17.03
C SER A 1042 26.07 -98.24 -16.44
N SER A 1043 25.10 -97.76 -17.22
CA SER A 1043 23.63 -97.92 -17.04
C SER A 1043 23.15 -99.37 -17.31
N PRO A 1044 21.89 -99.79 -17.04
CA PRO A 1044 20.81 -99.22 -16.21
C PRO A 1044 20.20 -100.24 -15.21
N SER A 1045 19.86 -99.81 -13.99
CA SER A 1045 18.75 -100.42 -13.23
C SER A 1045 17.83 -99.28 -12.74
N PRO A 1046 16.53 -99.28 -13.09
CA PRO A 1046 15.62 -98.15 -12.81
C PRO A 1046 15.26 -98.02 -11.32
N ALA A 1047 15.60 -99.00 -10.49
CA ALA A 1047 15.47 -98.91 -9.05
C ALA A 1047 16.79 -98.42 -8.46
N LEU A 1048 16.82 -97.16 -8.04
CA LEU A 1048 17.83 -96.70 -7.09
C LEU A 1048 17.71 -97.55 -5.82
N PRO A 1049 18.82 -98.05 -5.26
CA PRO A 1049 18.76 -98.72 -3.97
C PRO A 1049 18.19 -97.77 -2.90
N PRO A 1050 17.54 -98.27 -1.85
CA PRO A 1050 16.99 -97.42 -0.79
C PRO A 1050 18.11 -96.53 -0.22
N LEU A 1051 17.90 -95.22 -0.33
CA LEU A 1051 18.84 -94.20 0.14
C LEU A 1051 18.49 -93.86 1.59
N TYR A 1052 19.48 -93.85 2.48
CA TYR A 1052 19.25 -93.58 3.91
C TYR A 1052 19.88 -92.26 4.35
N ALA A 1053 19.25 -91.59 5.32
CA ALA A 1053 19.81 -90.39 5.93
C ALA A 1053 21.21 -90.69 6.56
N GLY A 1054 22.18 -89.83 6.28
CA GLY A 1054 23.58 -89.99 6.67
C GLY A 1054 24.38 -91.01 5.85
N GLN A 1055 23.82 -91.59 4.78
CA GLN A 1055 24.55 -92.43 3.81
C GLN A 1055 25.22 -91.52 2.76
N PRO A 1056 26.49 -91.77 2.39
CA PRO A 1056 27.10 -91.15 1.21
C PRO A 1056 26.50 -91.74 -0.08
N ILE A 1057 25.93 -90.88 -0.91
CA ILE A 1057 25.24 -91.18 -2.17
C ILE A 1057 26.06 -90.65 -3.32
N SER A 1058 26.54 -91.52 -4.20
CA SER A 1058 27.27 -91.11 -5.40
C SER A 1058 26.33 -90.51 -6.43
N ALA A 1059 26.68 -89.37 -7.01
CA ALA A 1059 25.96 -88.72 -8.09
C ALA A 1059 26.94 -88.20 -9.16
N THR A 1060 26.47 -88.03 -10.39
CA THR A 1060 27.22 -87.40 -11.48
C THR A 1060 26.51 -86.11 -11.87
N LEU A 1061 27.24 -85.01 -11.86
CA LEU A 1061 26.81 -83.74 -12.42
C LEU A 1061 27.21 -83.71 -13.91
N THR A 1062 26.21 -83.57 -14.79
CA THR A 1062 26.38 -83.37 -16.23
C THR A 1062 25.95 -81.95 -16.58
N ILE A 1063 26.79 -81.20 -17.30
CA ILE A 1063 26.50 -79.85 -17.80
C ILE A 1063 26.62 -79.86 -19.32
N GLU A 1064 25.51 -79.62 -20.02
CA GLU A 1064 25.46 -79.48 -21.48
C GLU A 1064 25.48 -78.01 -21.86
N THR A 1065 26.43 -77.58 -22.70
CA THR A 1065 26.54 -76.16 -23.12
C THR A 1065 26.16 -75.96 -24.58
N SER A 1066 25.38 -74.93 -24.88
CA SER A 1066 25.01 -74.52 -26.25
C SER A 1066 25.19 -73.03 -26.49
N PHE A 1067 25.70 -72.66 -27.66
CA PHE A 1067 25.92 -71.27 -28.10
C PHE A 1067 24.89 -70.82 -29.16
N HIS A 1068 23.74 -71.51 -29.26
CA HIS A 1068 22.74 -71.31 -30.32
C HIS A 1068 22.15 -69.89 -30.39
N TRP A 1069 22.05 -69.20 -29.24
CA TRP A 1069 21.48 -67.85 -29.13
C TRP A 1069 22.52 -66.74 -29.01
N ALA A 1070 23.80 -67.05 -29.26
CA ALA A 1070 24.87 -66.08 -29.17
C ALA A 1070 24.69 -64.95 -30.21
N PRO A 1071 25.16 -63.72 -29.90
CA PRO A 1071 25.21 -62.63 -30.87
C PRO A 1071 25.99 -63.03 -32.12
N ALA A 1072 25.64 -62.47 -33.29
CA ALA A 1072 26.35 -62.74 -34.54
C ALA A 1072 27.84 -62.40 -34.47
N GLU A 1073 28.21 -61.41 -33.63
CA GLU A 1073 29.60 -61.00 -33.38
C GLU A 1073 30.47 -62.12 -32.76
N ASP A 1074 29.85 -63.09 -32.08
CA ASP A 1074 30.54 -64.16 -31.34
C ASP A 1074 30.48 -65.53 -32.05
N SER A 1075 30.10 -65.57 -33.34
CA SER A 1075 30.05 -66.80 -34.14
C SER A 1075 31.39 -67.54 -34.22
N ASP A 1076 32.49 -66.81 -34.09
CA ASP A 1076 33.86 -67.33 -34.23
C ASP A 1076 34.45 -67.89 -32.92
N LYS A 1077 33.81 -67.66 -31.77
CA LYS A 1077 34.28 -68.16 -30.46
C LYS A 1077 33.96 -69.65 -30.31
N LYS A 1078 35.02 -70.48 -30.31
CA LYS A 1078 34.90 -71.95 -30.27
C LYS A 1078 34.75 -72.54 -28.87
N SER A 1079 35.11 -71.81 -27.81
CA SER A 1079 35.03 -72.29 -26.42
C SER A 1079 35.04 -71.16 -25.40
N TYR A 1080 34.43 -71.41 -24.24
CA TYR A 1080 34.45 -70.51 -23.08
C TYR A 1080 34.97 -71.23 -21.85
N ILE A 1081 35.63 -70.50 -20.94
CA ILE A 1081 35.97 -71.04 -19.62
C ILE A 1081 34.78 -70.76 -18.69
N MET A 1082 34.23 -71.81 -18.12
CA MET A 1082 33.04 -71.78 -17.27
C MET A 1082 33.37 -72.30 -15.88
N ARG A 1083 32.66 -71.81 -14.88
CA ARG A 1083 32.68 -72.34 -13.51
C ARG A 1083 31.31 -72.88 -13.18
N PHE A 1084 31.26 -74.09 -12.62
CA PHE A 1084 30.05 -74.62 -12.01
C PHE A 1084 30.12 -74.52 -10.49
N ASP A 1085 28.96 -74.38 -9.86
CA ASP A 1085 28.77 -74.33 -8.42
C ASP A 1085 27.51 -75.10 -8.04
N VAL A 1086 27.66 -76.16 -7.23
CA VAL A 1086 26.52 -76.95 -6.73
C VAL A 1086 25.99 -76.30 -5.46
N GLU A 1087 24.70 -75.96 -5.45
CA GLU A 1087 24.03 -75.27 -4.35
C GLU A 1087 24.14 -76.06 -3.04
N GLU A 1088 24.62 -75.41 -1.98
CA GLU A 1088 24.73 -76.02 -0.67
C GLU A 1088 23.40 -75.91 0.08
N MET A 1089 22.52 -76.90 -0.11
CA MET A 1089 21.27 -77.01 0.64
C MET A 1089 21.54 -77.53 2.06
N THR A 1090 22.21 -76.73 2.90
CA THR A 1090 22.70 -77.10 4.26
C THR A 1090 21.66 -77.71 5.19
N LYS A 1091 20.36 -77.51 4.92
CA LYS A 1091 19.27 -78.22 5.60
C LYS A 1091 19.18 -79.66 5.10
N ASP A 1092 19.07 -79.88 3.81
CA ASP A 1092 18.68 -81.15 3.19
C ASP A 1092 19.87 -82.03 2.79
N TRP A 1093 20.93 -81.43 2.24
CA TRP A 1093 22.07 -82.11 1.63
C TRP A 1093 23.40 -81.54 2.09
N LEU A 1094 24.32 -82.44 2.46
CA LEU A 1094 25.75 -82.14 2.56
C LEU A 1094 26.45 -82.68 1.31
N VAL A 1095 26.97 -81.77 0.49
CA VAL A 1095 27.69 -82.09 -0.75
C VAL A 1095 29.17 -82.30 -0.41
N SER A 1096 29.77 -83.37 -0.91
CA SER A 1096 31.20 -83.72 -0.76
C SER A 1096 31.80 -84.06 -2.13
N GLY A 1097 33.08 -83.72 -2.36
CA GLY A 1097 33.74 -83.74 -3.67
C GLY A 1097 33.91 -82.35 -4.29
N LEU A 1098 34.04 -82.27 -5.62
CA LEU A 1098 34.18 -81.02 -6.37
C LEU A 1098 32.86 -80.24 -6.38
N LYS A 1099 32.59 -79.44 -5.33
CA LYS A 1099 31.39 -78.57 -5.26
C LYS A 1099 31.46 -77.42 -6.26
N ARG A 1100 32.69 -76.94 -6.53
CA ARG A 1100 33.00 -75.88 -7.48
C ARG A 1100 34.18 -76.32 -8.34
N GLY A 1101 34.12 -76.05 -9.63
CA GLY A 1101 35.19 -76.37 -10.56
C GLY A 1101 35.09 -75.59 -11.85
N ASP A 1102 36.24 -75.45 -12.53
CA ASP A 1102 36.35 -74.77 -13.80
C ASP A 1102 36.42 -75.80 -14.93
N PHE A 1103 35.73 -75.54 -16.04
CA PHE A 1103 35.73 -76.39 -17.22
C PHE A 1103 35.68 -75.54 -18.50
N VAL A 1104 36.21 -76.09 -19.60
CA VAL A 1104 36.14 -75.45 -20.91
C VAL A 1104 34.89 -75.93 -21.63
N ALA A 1105 33.90 -75.05 -21.76
CA ALA A 1105 32.66 -75.29 -22.50
C ALA A 1105 32.89 -75.15 -24.01
N LYS A 1106 32.29 -76.08 -24.77
CA LYS A 1106 32.21 -76.06 -26.23
C LYS A 1106 30.76 -76.29 -26.64
N ASP A 1107 30.37 -75.77 -27.79
CA ASP A 1107 28.99 -75.90 -28.27
C ASP A 1107 28.61 -77.37 -28.49
N GLY A 1108 27.53 -77.81 -27.87
CA GLY A 1108 27.01 -79.19 -27.94
C GLY A 1108 27.78 -80.22 -27.11
N HIS A 1109 28.77 -79.81 -26.31
CA HIS A 1109 29.52 -80.72 -25.44
C HIS A 1109 28.92 -80.84 -24.04
N SER A 1110 29.04 -82.05 -23.47
CA SER A 1110 28.68 -82.37 -22.08
C SER A 1110 29.93 -82.49 -21.20
N PHE A 1111 29.98 -81.74 -20.10
CA PHE A 1111 30.99 -81.87 -19.05
C PHE A 1111 30.43 -82.72 -17.89
N GLU A 1112 31.18 -83.72 -17.43
CA GLU A 1112 30.74 -84.62 -16.35
C GLU A 1112 31.73 -84.60 -15.17
N VAL A 1113 31.21 -84.49 -13.95
CA VAL A 1113 32.00 -84.53 -12.72
C VAL A 1113 31.28 -85.36 -11.63
N PRO A 1114 31.97 -86.30 -10.96
CA PRO A 1114 31.38 -87.05 -9.85
C PRO A 1114 31.27 -86.17 -8.59
N VAL A 1115 30.13 -86.28 -7.90
CA VAL A 1115 29.81 -85.56 -6.66
C VAL A 1115 29.18 -86.55 -5.68
N THR A 1116 29.49 -86.44 -4.38
CA THR A 1116 28.85 -87.25 -3.35
C THR A 1116 27.86 -86.40 -2.57
N LEU A 1117 26.64 -86.88 -2.43
CA LEU A 1117 25.58 -86.25 -1.64
C LEU A 1117 25.35 -87.03 -0.35
N ILE A 1118 25.18 -86.34 0.77
CA ILE A 1118 24.79 -86.95 2.04
C ILE A 1118 23.49 -86.28 2.49
N ALA A 1119 22.40 -87.03 2.50
CA ALA A 1119 21.12 -86.52 2.99
C ALA A 1119 21.18 -86.36 4.52
N LEU A 1120 20.81 -85.18 5.04
CA LEU A 1120 20.86 -84.88 6.47
C LEU A 1120 19.61 -85.33 7.22
N HIS A 1121 18.49 -85.48 6.52
CA HIS A 1121 17.23 -86.01 7.04
C HIS A 1121 16.50 -86.89 6.02
N HIS A 1122 15.44 -87.56 6.47
CA HIS A 1122 14.60 -88.45 5.66
C HIS A 1122 13.38 -87.68 5.10
N GLY A 1123 12.87 -88.09 3.94
CA GLY A 1123 11.76 -87.43 3.24
C GLY A 1123 11.95 -87.37 1.72
N GLU A 1124 11.01 -86.73 1.00
CA GLU A 1124 11.15 -86.40 -0.42
C GLU A 1124 11.93 -85.09 -0.57
N LEU A 1125 13.19 -85.18 -0.99
CA LEU A 1125 14.09 -84.04 -1.09
C LEU A 1125 14.33 -83.68 -2.57
N PRO A 1126 14.25 -82.39 -2.96
CA PRO A 1126 14.71 -81.95 -4.27
C PRO A 1126 16.22 -82.11 -4.37
N LEU A 1127 16.74 -82.36 -5.57
CA LEU A 1127 18.18 -82.39 -5.79
C LEU A 1127 18.78 -80.97 -5.75
N PRO A 1128 20.05 -80.81 -5.32
CA PRO A 1128 20.73 -79.51 -5.34
C PRO A 1128 20.80 -78.90 -6.73
N LYS A 1129 20.46 -77.62 -6.86
CA LYS A 1129 20.60 -76.90 -8.14
C LYS A 1129 22.07 -76.65 -8.44
N VAL A 1130 22.37 -76.47 -9.71
CA VAL A 1130 23.74 -76.20 -10.18
C VAL A 1130 23.74 -74.85 -10.87
N ALA A 1131 24.54 -73.90 -10.40
CA ALA A 1131 24.76 -72.65 -11.11
C ALA A 1131 25.98 -72.79 -12.03
N VAL A 1132 25.86 -72.33 -13.27
CA VAL A 1132 26.96 -72.27 -14.23
C VAL A 1132 27.18 -70.81 -14.61
N GLN A 1133 28.41 -70.34 -14.48
CA GLN A 1133 28.79 -68.96 -14.76
C GLN A 1133 29.99 -68.94 -15.69
N ALA A 1134 30.00 -68.00 -16.64
CA ALA A 1134 31.16 -67.79 -17.48
C ALA A 1134 32.23 -67.00 -16.72
N LEU A 1135 33.48 -67.46 -16.81
CA LEU A 1135 34.62 -66.72 -16.28
C LEU A 1135 35.14 -65.75 -17.33
N SER A 1136 35.54 -64.56 -16.87
CA SER A 1136 36.24 -63.61 -17.72
C SER A 1136 37.63 -64.15 -18.07
N VAL A 1137 37.91 -64.36 -19.36
CA VAL A 1137 39.24 -64.77 -19.82
C VAL A 1137 40.15 -63.54 -19.91
N SER A 1138 41.30 -63.60 -19.23
CA SER A 1138 42.36 -62.58 -19.28
C SER A 1138 43.36 -62.90 -20.40
N GLY A 1139 43.34 -62.14 -21.49
CA GLY A 1139 44.29 -62.22 -22.63
C GLY A 1139 43.78 -63.10 -23.78
N GLU A 1140 43.82 -62.70 -25.06
CA GLU A 1140 44.80 -61.87 -25.78
C GLU A 1140 44.13 -60.86 -26.75
N GLY A 1141 44.57 -59.59 -26.71
CA GLY A 1141 44.65 -58.70 -27.88
C GLY A 1141 43.40 -58.00 -28.44
N ARG A 1142 42.93 -56.92 -27.81
CA ARG A 1142 42.65 -55.59 -28.42
C ARG A 1142 42.05 -54.61 -27.39
N GLY A 1143 42.36 -53.33 -27.54
CA GLY A 1143 42.27 -52.24 -26.55
C GLY A 1143 40.98 -52.08 -25.72
N MET A 1144 41.17 -51.63 -24.49
CA MET A 1144 40.29 -50.83 -23.61
C MET A 1144 38.77 -50.92 -23.91
N ARG A 1145 38.20 -52.12 -23.85
CA ARG A 1145 36.77 -52.33 -23.62
C ARG A 1145 36.62 -53.25 -22.42
N SER A 1146 35.67 -52.90 -21.56
CA SER A 1146 35.29 -53.60 -20.32
C SER A 1146 35.39 -55.12 -20.47
N VAL A 1147 36.01 -55.78 -19.48
CA VAL A 1147 36.03 -57.25 -19.36
C VAL A 1147 34.59 -57.70 -19.03
N VAL A 1148 33.73 -57.77 -20.05
CA VAL A 1148 32.35 -58.22 -19.90
C VAL A 1148 32.34 -59.74 -19.99
N ALA A 1149 32.01 -60.41 -18.89
CA ALA A 1149 31.77 -61.84 -18.91
C ALA A 1149 30.59 -62.15 -19.85
N PRO A 1150 30.68 -63.17 -20.72
CA PRO A 1150 29.58 -63.49 -21.63
C PRO A 1150 28.34 -63.92 -20.84
N SER A 1151 27.15 -63.51 -21.31
CA SER A 1151 25.90 -63.84 -20.62
C SER A 1151 25.64 -65.35 -20.64
N CYS A 1152 25.34 -65.92 -19.48
CA CYS A 1152 25.07 -67.34 -19.33
C CYS A 1152 23.75 -67.56 -18.58
N GLU A 1153 22.85 -68.36 -19.15
CA GLU A 1153 21.66 -68.87 -18.45
C GLU A 1153 21.86 -70.35 -18.11
N THR A 1154 21.60 -70.71 -16.85
CA THR A 1154 21.60 -72.12 -16.41
C THR A 1154 20.17 -72.65 -16.29
N HIS A 1155 19.85 -73.67 -17.09
CA HIS A 1155 18.60 -74.40 -17.02
C HIS A 1155 18.77 -75.71 -16.22
N GLN A 1156 17.97 -75.88 -15.16
CA GLN A 1156 17.96 -77.09 -14.35
C GLN A 1156 17.13 -78.18 -15.03
N LEU A 1157 17.76 -79.13 -15.72
CA LEU A 1157 17.07 -80.25 -16.37
C LEU A 1157 16.34 -81.15 -15.35
N HIS A 1158 16.90 -81.24 -14.15
CA HIS A 1158 16.37 -82.01 -13.03
C HIS A 1158 15.52 -81.16 -12.06
N GLY A 1159 15.20 -79.91 -12.41
CA GLY A 1159 14.62 -78.93 -11.48
C GLY A 1159 13.23 -79.31 -10.92
N ALA A 1160 12.55 -80.29 -11.52
CA ALA A 1160 11.30 -80.86 -11.04
C ALA A 1160 11.44 -82.29 -10.46
N GLU A 1161 12.65 -82.87 -10.46
CA GLU A 1161 12.92 -84.20 -9.91
C GLU A 1161 13.09 -84.14 -8.37
N LYS A 1162 12.55 -85.13 -7.66
CA LYS A 1162 12.70 -85.32 -6.20
C LYS A 1162 13.13 -86.75 -5.89
N VAL A 1163 13.83 -86.93 -4.78
CA VAL A 1163 14.38 -88.23 -4.35
C VAL A 1163 13.89 -88.57 -2.95
N LEU A 1164 13.46 -89.81 -2.73
CA LEU A 1164 13.01 -90.30 -1.42
C LEU A 1164 14.18 -90.85 -0.60
N VAL A 1165 14.42 -90.27 0.57
CA VAL A 1165 15.43 -90.71 1.55
C VAL A 1165 14.74 -91.31 2.78
N LEU A 1166 15.17 -92.51 3.20
CA LEU A 1166 14.61 -93.27 4.31
C LEU A 1166 15.37 -93.04 5.63
N PRO A 1167 14.73 -93.21 6.81
CA PRO A 1167 15.39 -93.11 8.12
C PRO A 1167 16.29 -94.31 8.40
N ARG A 1168 17.35 -94.12 9.18
CA ARG A 1168 18.38 -95.14 9.47
C ARG A 1168 18.26 -95.69 10.90
N GLY A 1169 18.33 -97.01 11.07
CA GLY A 1169 18.09 -97.72 12.34
C GLY A 1169 19.32 -98.12 13.19
N GLY A 1170 20.54 -97.64 12.90
CA GLY A 1170 21.74 -97.98 13.69
C GLY A 1170 23.04 -97.26 13.25
N ARG A 1171 24.09 -97.32 14.08
CA ARG A 1171 25.44 -96.77 13.79
C ARG A 1171 26.21 -97.71 12.86
N THR A 1172 26.55 -97.27 11.64
CA THR A 1172 27.59 -97.91 10.81
C THR A 1172 28.58 -96.85 10.31
N THR A 1173 29.87 -97.19 10.28
CA THR A 1173 30.94 -96.32 9.82
C THR A 1173 31.11 -96.50 8.32
N PHE A 1174 31.13 -95.39 7.56
CA PHE A 1174 31.40 -95.41 6.12
C PHE A 1174 32.75 -94.77 5.85
N VAL A 1175 33.51 -95.37 4.93
CA VAL A 1175 34.73 -94.77 4.40
C VAL A 1175 34.33 -93.96 3.17
N ILE A 1176 34.45 -92.64 3.27
CA ILE A 1176 34.26 -91.74 2.13
C ILE A 1176 35.61 -91.68 1.42
N SER A 1177 35.66 -92.15 0.17
CA SER A 1177 36.82 -91.90 -0.69
C SER A 1177 36.85 -90.42 -1.03
N MET A 1178 37.82 -89.69 -0.48
CA MET A 1178 38.13 -88.33 -0.88
C MET A 1178 38.96 -88.46 -2.15
N GLY A 1179 38.28 -88.54 -3.31
CA GLY A 1179 38.87 -88.93 -4.59
C GLY A 1179 40.26 -88.34 -4.87
N ASP A 1180 41.11 -89.16 -5.48
CA ASP A 1180 42.48 -88.82 -5.86
C ASP A 1180 42.48 -87.61 -6.80
N TYR A 1181 43.33 -86.61 -6.50
CA TYR A 1181 43.72 -85.59 -7.45
C TYR A 1181 44.55 -86.27 -8.55
N PRO A 1182 44.14 -86.24 -9.83
CA PRO A 1182 45.08 -86.55 -10.90
C PRO A 1182 46.16 -85.44 -10.92
N ASP A 1183 47.40 -85.82 -10.63
CA ASP A 1183 48.59 -84.99 -10.86
C ASP A 1183 48.67 -84.57 -12.34
N SER A 1184 48.82 -83.26 -12.55
CA SER A 1184 49.19 -82.52 -13.78
C SER A 1184 48.29 -82.60 -15.02
#